data_AF-A0A1J1HT65-F1
#
_entry.id   AF-A0A1J1HT65-F1
#
_cell.length_a   1.000
_cell.length_b   1.000
_cell.length_c   1.000
_cell.angle_alpha   90.00
_cell.angle_beta   90.00
_cell.angle_gamma   90.00
#
_symmetry.space_group_name_H-M   'P 1'
#
loop_
_entity.id
_entity.type
_entity.pdbx_description
1 polymer ?
#
loop_
_entity_poly.entity_id
_entity_poly.type
_entity_poly.pdbx_seq_one_letter_code
_entity_poly.pdbx_strand_id
1 'polypeptide(L)'
;MKLFILFVILINFSFIFAIEPVVIVHGGAGSVAESRFPGKYRGTILAAKVGYNVLKETGSVLDAVEHAVRSMELDDDFNAGYGSVLTRDGEVQMDACIMDGRTMDVGSGTGVQDIYHPITLARRVMEKTQYNFLGATGAMELAKSEGFWFLPKDALVSDFARDGLERWKQNQLINATGKVDIGEGNTVGAVAIDEFGNIAAATSTGGITGKMSGRIGDAPMVGAGTYSDNNLAGLSATGEGEVIMKAVLVFDILKRMEYLGEDIQTASKIACDEMTAKFNGDGGVIAIDKNVHGGAGDIPMSRVHGKLRGVKQAAQLGFYVLNQTGSAMDAVEAAVKHMEIDDFFNAGYGAVVTTEGTVELEASVMDGNTLKAGCVAGVIDIMHPISVARRVMEKTPHNFLGFHGANQFIKQQEFEVLKPGSLVTDYAREALEEWKECQRSGGLKFAKTEIGRRHDEKSDTVGAVAIDRNGNIAVATSTGGITGKLPGRIGDTPVIGGGTYCDNRSGGVSTTGHGETIMKACLAHDIIKRIEYLGEDAQTATEKACKNMTERFIGTGGAITIDKNYNVGISFTSRRMAWAYQKNDQIHYGIERDDHMQETLHLSDHHFNKEKCDEDTLSQMRGKARRFALVEPCLIVHGGAGTIPASREAGKVKGVKKAACDGYKTLIETESAIQAVEKAVNVMELDEYFNAGYGSVLTSDGIVEMDASIMCGRTLNFGCVSLVTDILYPISLARIVMRKSKYKFLSEEGARNFARRHGVGILHPPGQLKTDYTTDFMQNFINLQHLASSNGRNQEKIFEAVGETGTVGAVAIDLLGNIAVATSTGGIGGKLHGRIGDTPIIGCGTYCDNKFGGISSTGHGDILMRACLAHDVIKRMEYLNENIQIASQNASKNMLTDFKGTGGVVELDCKGNVSVFFTSQRMAWAYQEELSLHYGIKKNDHFEQNIDDYIDLEYEE
;
A
#
# COMPACT_ATOMS: atom_id res chain seq x y z
N MET A 1 -31.68 -35.42 -34.32
CA MET A 1 -32.30 -34.32 -33.52
C MET A 1 -31.81 -34.28 -32.07
N LYS A 2 -31.71 -35.40 -31.33
CA LYS A 2 -31.15 -35.39 -29.96
C LYS A 2 -29.62 -35.18 -29.87
N LEU A 3 -28.87 -35.46 -30.94
CA LEU A 3 -27.42 -35.19 -30.99
C LEU A 3 -27.07 -33.72 -31.32
N PHE A 4 -28.00 -32.99 -31.96
CA PHE A 4 -27.80 -31.57 -32.31
C PHE A 4 -28.10 -30.66 -31.12
N ILE A 5 -29.01 -31.08 -30.23
CA ILE A 5 -29.35 -30.35 -29.00
C ILE A 5 -28.22 -30.47 -27.95
N LEU A 6 -27.46 -31.58 -27.94
CA LEU A 6 -26.28 -31.70 -27.07
C LEU A 6 -25.11 -30.81 -27.53
N PHE A 7 -25.00 -30.55 -28.85
CA PHE A 7 -24.00 -29.66 -29.41
C PHE A 7 -24.31 -28.17 -29.18
N VAL A 8 -25.60 -27.81 -29.08
CA VAL A 8 -26.03 -26.44 -28.76
C VAL A 8 -26.02 -26.16 -27.25
N ILE A 9 -26.19 -27.17 -26.40
CA ILE A 9 -26.11 -27.00 -24.93
C ILE A 9 -24.65 -26.93 -24.44
N LEU A 10 -23.69 -27.46 -25.20
CA LEU A 10 -22.26 -27.28 -24.94
C LEU A 10 -21.71 -25.91 -25.36
N ILE A 11 -22.51 -25.02 -25.96
CA ILE A 11 -22.15 -23.61 -26.22
C ILE A 11 -22.73 -22.70 -25.11
N ASN A 12 -22.94 -23.23 -23.91
CA ASN A 12 -22.93 -22.45 -22.67
C ASN A 12 -21.49 -22.43 -22.10
N PHE A 13 -20.51 -22.07 -22.92
CA PHE A 13 -19.18 -21.76 -22.40
C PHE A 13 -19.20 -20.31 -21.93
N SER A 14 -19.06 -20.18 -20.61
CA SER A 14 -18.53 -19.03 -19.87
C SER A 14 -18.22 -17.80 -20.72
N PHE A 15 -19.06 -16.77 -20.65
CA PHE A 15 -18.58 -15.40 -20.87
C PHE A 15 -17.59 -15.10 -19.74
N ILE A 16 -16.34 -15.55 -19.90
CA ILE A 16 -15.21 -15.04 -19.14
C ILE A 16 -15.07 -13.59 -19.62
N PHE A 17 -15.24 -12.65 -18.71
CA PHE A 17 -14.90 -11.25 -18.95
C PHE A 17 -13.40 -11.22 -19.29
N ALA A 18 -13.06 -11.09 -20.57
CA ALA A 18 -11.67 -10.99 -21.00
C ALA A 18 -11.15 -9.62 -20.57
N ILE A 19 -10.17 -9.58 -19.67
CA ILE A 19 -9.45 -8.36 -19.32
C ILE A 19 -8.65 -7.95 -20.56
N GLU A 20 -8.57 -6.65 -20.86
CA GLU A 20 -7.65 -6.20 -21.90
C GLU A 20 -6.22 -6.38 -21.38
N PRO A 21 -5.33 -7.14 -22.05
CA PRO A 21 -3.97 -7.32 -21.57
C PRO A 21 -3.25 -5.97 -21.47
N VAL A 22 -2.53 -5.73 -20.39
CA VAL A 22 -1.79 -4.47 -20.16
C VAL A 22 -0.37 -4.78 -19.74
N VAL A 23 0.57 -3.98 -20.26
CA VAL A 23 1.96 -3.93 -19.77
C VAL A 23 2.29 -2.48 -19.45
N ILE A 24 2.78 -2.22 -18.25
CA ILE A 24 3.30 -0.93 -17.81
C ILE A 24 4.78 -1.09 -17.43
N VAL A 25 5.59 -0.06 -17.70
CA VAL A 25 7.03 -0.06 -17.43
C VAL A 25 7.47 1.29 -16.84
N HIS A 26 8.59 1.31 -16.12
CA HIS A 26 9.29 2.54 -15.75
C HIS A 26 10.78 2.45 -16.02
N GLY A 27 11.37 3.62 -16.34
CA GLY A 27 12.81 3.85 -16.48
C GLY A 27 13.49 4.44 -15.24
N GLY A 28 12.73 4.53 -14.14
CA GLY A 28 13.11 5.04 -12.83
C GLY A 28 12.52 6.41 -12.49
N ALA A 29 12.48 6.69 -11.18
CA ALA A 29 11.99 7.94 -10.59
C ALA A 29 13.15 8.83 -10.15
N GLY A 30 13.11 10.10 -10.53
CA GLY A 30 14.08 11.11 -10.14
C GLY A 30 14.31 12.15 -11.24
N SER A 31 15.23 13.08 -10.99
CA SER A 31 15.62 14.11 -11.97
C SER A 31 16.35 13.47 -13.15
N VAL A 32 15.74 13.55 -14.34
CA VAL A 32 16.35 13.11 -15.60
C VAL A 32 16.99 14.33 -16.27
N ALA A 33 18.27 14.24 -16.60
CA ALA A 33 18.94 15.28 -17.38
C ALA A 33 18.27 15.44 -18.75
N GLU A 34 18.04 16.68 -19.20
CA GLU A 34 17.36 16.95 -20.48
C GLU A 34 18.00 16.21 -21.67
N SER A 35 19.33 16.05 -21.65
CA SER A 35 20.08 15.32 -22.69
C SER A 35 19.70 13.84 -22.80
N ARG A 36 19.22 13.22 -21.72
CA ARG A 36 18.84 11.79 -21.67
C ARG A 36 17.35 11.54 -21.82
N PHE A 37 16.54 12.59 -21.75
CA PHE A 37 15.09 12.46 -21.89
C PHE A 37 14.67 11.75 -23.19
N PRO A 38 15.21 12.08 -24.39
CA PRO A 38 14.82 11.41 -25.63
C PRO A 38 15.11 9.91 -25.62
N GLY A 39 16.24 9.53 -25.03
CA GLY A 39 16.70 8.15 -24.86
C GLY A 39 15.77 7.35 -23.96
N LYS A 40 15.61 7.79 -22.70
CA LYS A 40 14.70 7.19 -21.73
C LYS A 40 13.25 7.10 -22.23
N TYR A 41 12.76 8.14 -22.92
CA TYR A 41 11.42 8.14 -23.50
C TYR A 41 11.27 7.08 -24.60
N ARG A 42 12.25 6.95 -25.49
CA ARG A 42 12.23 5.91 -26.55
C ARG A 42 12.37 4.51 -25.96
N GLY A 43 13.27 4.32 -25.01
CA GLY A 43 13.53 3.03 -24.39
C GLY A 43 12.34 2.51 -23.58
N THR A 44 11.62 3.37 -22.85
CA THR A 44 10.38 2.96 -22.14
C THR A 44 9.26 2.59 -23.10
N ILE A 45 9.08 3.34 -24.20
CA ILE A 45 8.11 2.96 -25.26
C ILE A 45 8.49 1.63 -25.89
N LEU A 46 9.78 1.40 -26.16
CA LEU A 46 10.26 0.13 -26.71
C LEU A 46 10.00 -1.01 -25.75
N ALA A 47 10.35 -0.87 -24.47
CA ALA A 47 10.14 -1.88 -23.43
C ALA A 47 8.67 -2.27 -23.28
N ALA A 48 7.76 -1.29 -23.24
CA ALA A 48 6.32 -1.57 -23.18
C ALA A 48 5.84 -2.33 -24.42
N LYS A 49 6.29 -1.96 -25.62
CA LYS A 49 5.96 -2.66 -26.87
C LYS A 49 6.52 -4.08 -26.90
N VAL A 50 7.76 -4.27 -26.48
CA VAL A 50 8.41 -5.58 -26.40
C VAL A 50 7.63 -6.48 -25.45
N GLY A 51 7.37 -6.02 -24.22
CA GLY A 51 6.59 -6.79 -23.25
C GLY A 51 5.19 -7.12 -23.75
N TYR A 52 4.47 -6.16 -24.33
CA TYR A 52 3.12 -6.38 -24.86
C TYR A 52 3.09 -7.34 -26.07
N ASN A 53 4.07 -7.27 -26.96
CA ASN A 53 4.18 -8.21 -28.09
C ASN A 53 4.48 -9.62 -27.60
N VAL A 54 5.41 -9.77 -26.64
CA VAL A 54 5.69 -11.06 -26.02
C VAL A 54 4.45 -11.62 -25.31
N LEU A 55 3.71 -10.77 -24.58
CA LEU A 55 2.45 -11.16 -23.93
C LEU A 55 1.44 -11.70 -24.96
N LYS A 56 1.31 -11.04 -26.11
CA LYS A 56 0.43 -11.51 -27.20
C LYS A 56 0.89 -12.80 -27.86
N GLU A 57 2.20 -12.99 -28.00
CA GLU A 57 2.78 -14.15 -28.67
C GLU A 57 2.80 -15.40 -27.79
N THR A 58 3.14 -15.25 -26.50
CA THR A 58 3.33 -16.38 -25.58
C THR A 58 2.16 -16.58 -24.62
N GLY A 59 1.35 -15.54 -24.38
CA GLY A 59 0.31 -15.54 -23.34
C GLY A 59 0.88 -15.52 -21.91
N SER A 60 2.19 -15.31 -21.74
CA SER A 60 2.86 -15.38 -20.44
C SER A 60 3.20 -13.98 -19.92
N VAL A 61 2.58 -13.59 -18.81
CA VAL A 61 2.93 -12.35 -18.10
C VAL A 61 4.37 -12.34 -17.58
N LEU A 62 4.91 -13.50 -17.18
CA LEU A 62 6.32 -13.63 -16.79
C LEU A 62 7.26 -13.34 -17.96
N ASP A 63 6.97 -13.89 -19.14
CA ASP A 63 7.79 -13.61 -20.33
C ASP A 63 7.70 -12.14 -20.71
N ALA A 64 6.51 -11.55 -20.61
CA ALA A 64 6.26 -10.15 -20.93
C ALA A 64 7.09 -9.20 -20.05
N VAL A 65 7.04 -9.35 -18.72
CA VAL A 65 7.81 -8.48 -17.81
C VAL A 65 9.32 -8.73 -17.91
N GLU A 66 9.76 -9.99 -18.09
CA GLU A 66 11.18 -10.29 -18.30
C GLU A 66 11.70 -9.59 -19.55
N HIS A 67 11.02 -9.74 -20.70
CA HIS A 67 11.50 -9.16 -21.96
C HIS A 67 11.40 -7.63 -21.99
N ALA A 68 10.39 -7.05 -21.33
CA ALA A 68 10.32 -5.60 -21.15
C ALA A 68 11.53 -5.07 -20.37
N VAL A 69 11.88 -5.70 -19.25
CA VAL A 69 13.04 -5.31 -18.44
C VAL A 69 14.35 -5.57 -19.18
N ARG A 70 14.50 -6.72 -19.85
CA ARG A 70 15.69 -7.04 -20.67
C ARG A 70 15.95 -6.01 -21.77
N SER A 71 14.89 -5.47 -22.37
CA SER A 71 15.03 -4.39 -23.36
C SER A 71 15.66 -3.14 -22.75
N MET A 72 15.36 -2.82 -21.50
CA MET A 72 15.96 -1.68 -20.78
C MET A 72 17.37 -2.00 -20.26
N GLU A 73 17.65 -3.26 -19.89
CA GLU A 73 18.99 -3.71 -19.46
C GLU A 73 20.04 -3.65 -20.59
N LEU A 74 19.63 -3.65 -21.85
CA LEU A 74 20.53 -3.49 -23.00
C LEU A 74 20.75 -2.03 -23.41
N ASP A 75 20.01 -1.10 -22.82
CA ASP A 75 19.97 0.30 -23.21
C ASP A 75 20.72 1.12 -22.15
N ASP A 76 21.79 1.80 -22.59
CA ASP A 76 22.66 2.58 -21.71
C ASP A 76 21.99 3.85 -21.16
N ASP A 77 20.79 4.19 -21.63
CA ASP A 77 19.95 5.21 -21.02
C ASP A 77 19.31 4.77 -19.69
N PHE A 78 19.41 3.51 -19.30
CA PHE A 78 18.87 2.98 -18.06
C PHE A 78 19.93 2.42 -17.13
N ASN A 79 19.74 2.64 -15.83
CA ASN A 79 20.64 2.14 -14.79
C ASN A 79 20.31 0.68 -14.44
N ALA A 80 20.48 -0.21 -15.42
CA ALA A 80 20.40 -1.67 -15.27
C ALA A 80 21.16 -2.31 -16.44
N GLY A 81 21.69 -3.52 -16.25
CA GLY A 81 22.46 -4.20 -17.30
C GLY A 81 23.65 -3.36 -17.79
N TYR A 82 23.70 -3.10 -19.09
CA TYR A 82 24.75 -2.35 -19.79
C TYR A 82 24.88 -0.88 -19.35
N GLY A 83 23.79 -0.24 -18.90
CA GLY A 83 23.81 1.14 -18.42
C GLY A 83 24.01 1.28 -16.90
N SER A 84 24.33 0.18 -16.20
CA SER A 84 24.48 0.17 -14.75
C SER A 84 25.56 1.13 -14.24
N VAL A 85 25.26 1.81 -13.13
CA VAL A 85 26.23 2.65 -12.43
C VAL A 85 27.32 1.84 -11.73
N LEU A 86 28.45 2.51 -11.44
CA LEU A 86 29.63 1.87 -10.88
C LEU A 86 29.67 1.94 -9.36
N THR A 87 30.21 0.89 -8.75
CA THR A 87 30.74 0.93 -7.38
C THR A 87 31.88 1.95 -7.28
N ARG A 88 32.24 2.34 -6.06
CA ARG A 88 33.40 3.23 -5.84
C ARG A 88 34.73 2.69 -6.37
N ASP A 89 34.81 1.36 -6.52
CA ASP A 89 35.98 0.63 -7.02
C ASP A 89 35.97 0.52 -8.56
N GLY A 90 34.92 1.03 -9.22
CA GLY A 90 34.80 1.07 -10.68
C GLY A 90 34.14 -0.14 -11.31
N GLU A 91 33.53 -1.01 -10.49
CA GLU A 91 32.91 -2.27 -10.94
C GLU A 91 31.39 -2.14 -11.08
N VAL A 92 30.78 -2.91 -11.98
CA VAL A 92 29.32 -3.05 -12.09
C VAL A 92 28.85 -4.16 -11.16
N GLN A 93 27.82 -3.89 -10.36
CA GLN A 93 27.09 -4.88 -9.56
C GLN A 93 25.61 -4.61 -9.68
N MET A 94 24.83 -5.61 -10.05
CA MET A 94 23.41 -5.46 -10.35
C MET A 94 22.53 -6.29 -9.43
N ASP A 95 21.32 -5.79 -9.21
CA ASP A 95 20.29 -6.45 -8.41
C ASP A 95 18.99 -6.54 -9.23
N ALA A 96 18.26 -7.65 -9.12
CA ALA A 96 16.98 -7.85 -9.80
C ALA A 96 16.04 -8.78 -9.04
N CYS A 97 14.74 -8.63 -9.24
CA CYS A 97 13.67 -9.50 -8.73
C CYS A 97 12.56 -9.67 -9.78
N ILE A 98 12.01 -10.87 -9.89
CA ILE A 98 10.82 -11.19 -10.68
C ILE A 98 9.87 -12.08 -9.88
N MET A 99 8.57 -11.83 -9.99
CA MET A 99 7.54 -12.55 -9.23
C MET A 99 6.31 -12.88 -10.10
N ASP A 100 5.84 -14.13 -10.03
CA ASP A 100 4.57 -14.59 -10.61
C ASP A 100 3.44 -14.43 -9.58
N GLY A 101 2.46 -13.57 -9.86
CA GLY A 101 1.33 -13.34 -8.96
C GLY A 101 0.35 -14.51 -8.87
N ARG A 102 0.42 -15.47 -9.80
CA ARG A 102 -0.44 -16.67 -9.79
C ARG A 102 0.05 -17.72 -8.82
N THR A 103 1.36 -18.00 -8.82
CA THR A 103 1.97 -19.03 -7.98
C THR A 103 2.61 -18.45 -6.73
N MET A 104 2.76 -17.12 -6.69
CA MET A 104 3.55 -16.38 -5.71
C MET A 104 5.04 -16.76 -5.74
N ASP A 105 5.50 -17.47 -6.77
CA ASP A 105 6.92 -17.80 -6.91
C ASP A 105 7.71 -16.55 -7.23
N VAL A 106 8.91 -16.48 -6.67
CA VAL A 106 9.76 -15.30 -6.75
C VAL A 106 11.21 -15.72 -6.92
N GLY A 107 11.95 -14.93 -7.69
CA GLY A 107 13.38 -15.10 -7.82
C GLY A 107 14.08 -13.76 -7.77
N SER A 108 15.12 -13.69 -6.96
CA SER A 108 15.94 -12.50 -6.73
C SER A 108 17.42 -12.83 -6.89
N GLY A 109 18.15 -11.91 -7.52
CA GLY A 109 19.60 -11.93 -7.65
C GLY A 109 20.20 -10.60 -7.17
N THR A 110 21.32 -10.65 -6.47
CA THR A 110 22.06 -9.43 -6.06
C THR A 110 23.56 -9.59 -6.27
N GLY A 111 24.28 -8.49 -6.47
CA GLY A 111 25.73 -8.53 -6.67
C GLY A 111 26.14 -9.21 -7.99
N VAL A 112 25.23 -9.24 -8.96
CA VAL A 112 25.42 -9.88 -10.27
C VAL A 112 26.37 -9.04 -11.13
N GLN A 113 27.31 -9.69 -11.82
CA GLN A 113 28.34 -9.05 -12.64
C GLN A 113 28.48 -9.75 -13.99
N ASP A 114 29.10 -9.08 -14.96
CA ASP A 114 29.56 -9.68 -16.23
C ASP A 114 28.50 -10.40 -17.10
N ILE A 115 27.21 -10.19 -16.85
CA ILE A 115 26.10 -10.67 -17.71
C ILE A 115 25.16 -9.51 -18.06
N TYR A 116 24.56 -9.53 -19.24
CA TYR A 116 23.64 -8.46 -19.65
C TYR A 116 22.36 -8.40 -18.82
N HIS A 117 21.82 -9.58 -18.46
CA HIS A 117 20.44 -9.69 -17.99
C HIS A 117 20.34 -10.25 -16.57
N PRO A 118 20.53 -9.41 -15.54
CA PRO A 118 20.28 -9.83 -14.16
C PRO A 118 18.82 -10.26 -13.93
N ILE A 119 17.83 -9.69 -14.63
CA ILE A 119 16.42 -10.13 -14.48
C ILE A 119 16.21 -11.58 -14.95
N THR A 120 16.91 -12.01 -16.02
CA THR A 120 16.85 -13.40 -16.48
C THR A 120 17.51 -14.33 -15.46
N LEU A 121 18.60 -13.91 -14.81
CA LEU A 121 19.20 -14.69 -13.73
C LEU A 121 18.26 -14.79 -12.52
N ALA A 122 17.57 -13.71 -12.15
CA ALA A 122 16.55 -13.71 -11.12
C ALA A 122 15.43 -14.72 -11.44
N ARG A 123 14.96 -14.77 -12.70
CA ARG A 123 14.02 -15.82 -13.15
C ARG A 123 14.60 -17.23 -13.03
N ARG A 124 15.90 -17.43 -13.29
CA ARG A 124 16.54 -18.75 -13.09
C ARG A 124 16.65 -19.14 -11.63
N VAL A 125 16.83 -18.19 -10.71
CA VAL A 125 16.73 -18.49 -9.27
C VAL A 125 15.36 -19.10 -8.95
N MET A 126 14.29 -18.46 -9.42
CA MET A 126 12.90 -18.93 -9.26
C MET A 126 12.64 -20.31 -9.89
N GLU A 127 13.11 -20.53 -11.12
CA GLU A 127 12.74 -21.74 -11.90
C GLU A 127 13.66 -22.94 -11.71
N LYS A 128 14.91 -22.72 -11.27
CA LYS A 128 15.97 -23.76 -11.25
C LYS A 128 16.45 -24.11 -9.86
N THR A 129 16.02 -23.35 -8.86
CA THR A 129 16.37 -23.59 -7.46
C THR A 129 15.11 -23.68 -6.61
N GLN A 130 15.27 -24.14 -5.39
CA GLN A 130 14.20 -24.10 -4.37
C GLN A 130 14.21 -22.80 -3.55
N TYR A 131 15.09 -21.86 -3.91
CA TYR A 131 15.32 -20.64 -3.15
C TYR A 131 14.77 -19.43 -3.90
N ASN A 132 14.41 -18.42 -3.13
CA ASN A 132 13.87 -17.17 -3.64
C ASN A 132 14.97 -16.14 -3.89
N PHE A 133 16.11 -16.22 -3.21
CA PHE A 133 17.14 -15.17 -3.27
C PHE A 133 18.56 -15.75 -3.21
N LEU A 134 19.33 -15.52 -4.27
CA LEU A 134 20.76 -15.77 -4.32
C LEU A 134 21.57 -14.47 -4.46
N GLY A 135 22.64 -14.37 -3.68
CA GLY A 135 23.60 -13.28 -3.74
C GLY A 135 24.92 -13.69 -4.36
N ALA A 136 25.51 -12.71 -5.05
CA ALA A 136 26.89 -12.62 -5.49
C ALA A 136 27.48 -13.96 -5.97
N THR A 137 28.36 -14.60 -5.21
CA THR A 137 29.09 -15.78 -5.72
C THR A 137 28.13 -16.91 -6.11
N GLY A 138 27.14 -17.20 -5.26
CA GLY A 138 26.12 -18.22 -5.54
C GLY A 138 25.26 -17.90 -6.76
N ALA A 139 24.87 -16.63 -6.94
CA ALA A 139 24.13 -16.20 -8.13
C ALA A 139 24.97 -16.36 -9.41
N MET A 140 26.26 -16.03 -9.36
CA MET A 140 27.17 -16.17 -10.50
C MET A 140 27.47 -17.64 -10.83
N GLU A 141 27.50 -18.53 -9.83
CA GLU A 141 27.63 -19.97 -10.05
C GLU A 141 26.40 -20.56 -10.74
N LEU A 142 25.19 -20.14 -10.33
CA LEU A 142 23.96 -20.51 -11.04
C LEU A 142 23.99 -20.00 -12.49
N ALA A 143 24.46 -18.78 -12.73
CA ALA A 143 24.59 -18.24 -14.08
C ALA A 143 25.53 -19.11 -14.95
N LYS A 144 26.64 -19.59 -14.37
CA LYS A 144 27.58 -20.50 -15.07
C LYS A 144 26.92 -21.84 -15.38
N SER A 145 26.24 -22.46 -14.42
CA SER A 145 25.61 -23.78 -14.62
C SER A 145 24.45 -23.74 -15.62
N GLU A 146 23.72 -22.62 -15.67
CA GLU A 146 22.63 -22.37 -16.61
C GLU A 146 23.11 -21.86 -17.99
N GLY A 147 24.43 -21.77 -18.19
CA GLY A 147 25.03 -21.46 -19.50
C GLY A 147 24.89 -20.01 -19.95
N PHE A 148 24.88 -19.05 -19.01
CA PHE A 148 24.88 -17.63 -19.35
C PHE A 148 26.17 -17.25 -20.10
N TRP A 149 26.04 -16.30 -21.02
CA TRP A 149 27.19 -15.71 -21.68
C TRP A 149 27.88 -14.69 -20.76
N PHE A 150 29.10 -15.01 -20.34
CA PHE A 150 29.93 -14.12 -19.53
C PHE A 150 30.68 -13.15 -20.43
N LEU A 151 30.52 -11.87 -20.13
CA LEU A 151 31.18 -10.79 -20.83
C LEU A 151 32.62 -10.62 -20.32
N PRO A 152 33.52 -10.09 -21.15
CA PRO A 152 34.83 -9.66 -20.68
C PRO A 152 34.69 -8.64 -19.53
N LYS A 153 35.67 -8.63 -18.63
CA LYS A 153 35.74 -7.62 -17.58
C LYS A 153 35.59 -6.21 -18.15
N ASP A 154 34.82 -5.39 -17.46
CA ASP A 154 34.52 -3.99 -17.81
C ASP A 154 33.65 -3.79 -19.07
N ALA A 155 33.16 -4.86 -19.72
CA ALA A 155 32.32 -4.74 -20.92
C ALA A 155 30.95 -4.09 -20.65
N LEU A 156 30.47 -4.11 -19.40
CA LEU A 156 29.26 -3.41 -18.95
C LEU A 156 29.51 -1.96 -18.53
N VAL A 157 30.77 -1.48 -18.57
CA VAL A 157 31.10 -0.11 -18.14
C VAL A 157 30.90 0.86 -19.30
N SER A 158 29.76 1.56 -19.30
CA SER A 158 29.48 2.63 -20.25
C SER A 158 30.32 3.90 -19.94
N ASP A 159 30.51 4.74 -20.97
CA ASP A 159 31.17 6.05 -20.80
C ASP A 159 30.42 6.92 -19.79
N PHE A 160 29.08 6.87 -19.84
CA PHE A 160 28.23 7.57 -18.88
C PHE A 160 28.49 7.15 -17.43
N ALA A 161 28.59 5.84 -17.17
CA ALA A 161 28.83 5.31 -15.84
C ALA A 161 30.24 5.68 -15.32
N ARG A 162 31.23 5.68 -16.22
CA ARG A 162 32.60 6.12 -15.94
C ARG A 162 32.65 7.60 -15.54
N ASP A 163 32.07 8.46 -16.36
CA ASP A 163 32.00 9.91 -16.10
C ASP A 163 31.21 10.21 -14.82
N GLY A 164 30.13 9.45 -14.57
CA GLY A 164 29.33 9.54 -13.34
C GLY A 164 30.15 9.25 -12.09
N LEU A 165 30.96 8.19 -12.12
CA LEU A 165 31.85 7.85 -11.01
C LEU A 165 32.94 8.91 -10.80
N GLU A 166 33.50 9.48 -11.87
CA GLU A 166 34.49 10.55 -11.78
C GLU A 166 33.90 11.82 -11.15
N ARG A 167 32.72 12.26 -11.61
CA ARG A 167 31.99 13.38 -10.99
C ARG A 167 31.71 13.11 -9.52
N TRP A 168 31.26 11.90 -9.18
CA TRP A 168 31.03 11.51 -7.81
C TRP A 168 32.31 11.60 -6.96
N LYS A 169 33.45 11.09 -7.45
CA LYS A 169 34.75 11.18 -6.76
C LYS A 169 35.19 12.64 -6.55
N GLN A 170 34.99 13.51 -7.55
CA GLN A 170 35.28 14.95 -7.43
C GLN A 170 34.37 15.63 -6.40
N ASN A 171 33.08 15.32 -6.40
CA ASN A 171 32.11 15.88 -5.44
C ASN A 171 32.41 15.45 -4.00
N GLN A 172 32.95 14.25 -3.76
CA GLN A 172 33.41 13.83 -2.43
C GLN A 172 34.59 14.68 -1.91
N LEU A 173 35.45 15.17 -2.81
CA LEU A 173 36.58 16.05 -2.44
C LEU A 173 36.12 17.47 -2.09
N ILE A 174 35.02 17.94 -2.71
CA ILE A 174 34.47 19.29 -2.53
C ILE A 174 33.52 19.36 -1.32
N ASN A 175 32.74 18.30 -1.05
CA ASN A 175 31.64 18.27 -0.07
C ASN A 175 32.04 17.97 1.38
N ALA A 176 33.21 18.41 1.86
CA ALA A 176 33.47 18.50 3.30
C ALA A 176 32.45 19.39 4.06
N THR A 177 31.54 20.07 3.35
CA THR A 177 30.53 21.02 3.83
C THR A 177 29.05 20.58 3.66
N GLY A 178 28.76 19.32 3.29
CA GLY A 178 27.51 18.69 3.75
C GLY A 178 26.29 18.54 2.82
N LYS A 179 26.41 18.53 1.48
CA LYS A 179 25.37 17.96 0.60
C LYS A 179 25.98 17.14 -0.53
N VAL A 180 25.89 15.81 -0.44
CA VAL A 180 26.45 14.87 -1.42
C VAL A 180 25.45 14.65 -2.56
N ASP A 181 25.87 14.94 -3.79
CA ASP A 181 25.18 14.51 -5.01
C ASP A 181 25.28 12.98 -5.14
N ILE A 182 24.14 12.29 -5.11
CA ILE A 182 24.03 10.83 -5.10
C ILE A 182 24.16 10.20 -6.50
N GLY A 183 24.30 11.03 -7.55
CA GLY A 183 24.29 10.57 -8.94
C GLY A 183 22.93 9.98 -9.34
N GLU A 184 22.78 9.60 -10.61
CA GLU A 184 21.56 8.88 -11.02
C GLU A 184 21.48 7.52 -10.29
N GLY A 185 20.36 7.27 -9.62
CA GLY A 185 20.09 6.06 -8.83
C GLY A 185 18.80 5.34 -9.25
N ASN A 186 18.40 5.53 -10.51
CA ASN A 186 17.11 5.08 -11.04
C ASN A 186 17.06 3.55 -11.20
N THR A 187 15.89 2.95 -11.00
CA THR A 187 15.64 1.51 -11.19
C THR A 187 14.72 1.31 -12.39
N VAL A 188 14.81 0.19 -13.11
CA VAL A 188 13.86 -0.16 -14.17
C VAL A 188 12.90 -1.23 -13.69
N GLY A 189 11.70 -1.25 -14.26
CA GLY A 189 10.74 -2.29 -13.91
C GLY A 189 9.54 -2.37 -14.84
N ALA A 190 8.81 -3.47 -14.73
CA ALA A 190 7.65 -3.80 -15.54
C ALA A 190 6.60 -4.55 -14.72
N VAL A 191 5.33 -4.31 -15.04
CA VAL A 191 4.18 -5.07 -14.53
C VAL A 191 3.29 -5.41 -15.71
N ALA A 192 2.77 -6.65 -15.76
CA ALA A 192 1.87 -7.10 -16.82
C ALA A 192 0.67 -7.84 -16.26
N ILE A 193 -0.49 -7.70 -16.90
CA ILE A 193 -1.70 -8.51 -16.69
C ILE A 193 -2.16 -9.11 -18.02
N ASP A 194 -2.52 -10.38 -18.04
CA ASP A 194 -3.09 -11.04 -19.23
C ASP A 194 -4.63 -11.00 -19.26
N GLU A 195 -5.21 -11.58 -20.31
CA GLU A 195 -6.66 -11.62 -20.51
C GLU A 195 -7.42 -12.47 -19.47
N PHE A 196 -6.69 -13.30 -18.72
CA PHE A 196 -7.22 -14.17 -17.66
C PHE A 196 -7.03 -13.57 -16.26
N GLY A 197 -6.41 -12.39 -16.16
CA GLY A 197 -6.11 -11.73 -14.89
C GLY A 197 -4.87 -12.29 -14.18
N ASN A 198 -3.99 -13.03 -14.88
CA ASN A 198 -2.68 -13.35 -14.29
C ASN A 198 -1.80 -12.12 -14.32
N ILE A 199 -1.05 -11.87 -13.24
CA ILE A 199 -0.22 -10.68 -13.05
C ILE A 199 1.22 -11.10 -12.74
N ALA A 200 2.19 -10.42 -13.34
CA ALA A 200 3.61 -10.54 -12.95
C ALA A 200 4.26 -9.17 -12.79
N ALA A 201 5.31 -9.11 -11.98
CA ALA A 201 6.12 -7.92 -11.75
C ALA A 201 7.62 -8.24 -11.81
N ALA A 202 8.41 -7.29 -12.31
CA ALA A 202 9.86 -7.41 -12.46
C ALA A 202 10.56 -6.06 -12.23
N THR A 203 11.69 -6.08 -11.53
CA THR A 203 12.49 -4.89 -11.19
C THR A 203 13.98 -5.20 -11.32
N SER A 204 14.77 -4.29 -11.89
CA SER A 204 16.22 -4.46 -12.11
C SER A 204 16.97 -3.13 -11.93
N THR A 205 18.17 -3.16 -11.34
CA THR A 205 18.94 -1.94 -11.04
C THR A 205 20.46 -2.18 -10.97
N GLY A 206 21.23 -1.16 -11.38
CA GLY A 206 22.65 -1.01 -11.06
C GLY A 206 22.92 -0.36 -9.70
N GLY A 207 21.88 0.06 -8.97
CA GLY A 207 21.98 0.73 -7.66
C GLY A 207 22.35 2.21 -7.77
N ILE A 208 23.15 2.73 -6.83
CA ILE A 208 23.55 4.15 -6.82
C ILE A 208 25.04 4.33 -7.14
N THR A 209 25.37 5.44 -7.79
CA THR A 209 26.76 5.75 -8.19
C THR A 209 27.67 5.84 -6.97
N GLY A 210 28.83 5.18 -7.05
CA GLY A 210 29.81 5.16 -5.96
C GLY A 210 29.38 4.31 -4.76
N LYS A 211 28.40 3.40 -4.95
CA LYS A 211 27.99 2.44 -3.91
C LYS A 211 29.18 1.60 -3.44
N MET A 212 29.09 1.06 -2.21
CA MET A 212 30.06 0.05 -1.80
C MET A 212 29.80 -1.24 -2.58
N SER A 213 30.87 -1.95 -2.91
CA SER A 213 30.76 -3.36 -3.28
C SER A 213 29.99 -4.12 -2.19
N GLY A 214 29.06 -4.97 -2.61
CA GLY A 214 28.15 -5.73 -1.74
C GLY A 214 26.96 -4.94 -1.17
N ARG A 215 26.70 -3.70 -1.61
CA ARG A 215 25.47 -2.99 -1.19
C ARG A 215 24.26 -3.60 -1.91
N ILE A 216 23.25 -3.98 -1.12
CA ILE A 216 21.95 -4.48 -1.60
C ILE A 216 20.89 -3.38 -1.46
N GLY A 217 20.05 -3.20 -2.48
CA GLY A 217 18.93 -2.26 -2.49
C GLY A 217 17.55 -2.84 -2.25
N ASP A 218 16.55 -2.03 -2.54
CA ASP A 218 15.12 -2.37 -2.54
C ASP A 218 14.73 -3.30 -3.70
N ALA A 219 15.30 -3.11 -4.89
CA ALA A 219 14.92 -3.85 -6.09
C ALA A 219 14.89 -5.39 -5.93
N PRO A 220 15.90 -6.07 -5.33
CA PRO A 220 15.87 -7.52 -5.15
C PRO A 220 15.04 -7.95 -3.93
N MET A 221 14.52 -7.02 -3.13
CA MET A 221 13.77 -7.30 -1.90
C MET A 221 12.27 -7.41 -2.17
N VAL A 222 11.77 -8.62 -1.99
CA VAL A 222 10.33 -8.93 -2.02
C VAL A 222 9.58 -8.06 -1.01
N GLY A 223 8.51 -7.44 -1.46
CA GLY A 223 7.67 -6.55 -0.65
C GLY A 223 8.16 -5.11 -0.56
N ALA A 224 9.46 -4.84 -0.75
CA ALA A 224 9.97 -3.47 -0.85
C ALA A 224 9.98 -2.98 -2.30
N GLY A 225 10.76 -3.62 -3.17
CA GLY A 225 10.96 -3.20 -4.55
C GLY A 225 10.01 -3.85 -5.56
N THR A 226 9.63 -5.11 -5.33
CA THR A 226 8.82 -5.91 -6.27
C THR A 226 7.86 -6.81 -5.51
N TYR A 227 6.62 -6.91 -5.98
CA TYR A 227 5.66 -7.91 -5.52
C TYR A 227 4.53 -8.10 -6.55
N SER A 228 3.99 -9.31 -6.65
CA SER A 228 2.83 -9.60 -7.49
C SER A 228 1.89 -10.57 -6.79
N ASP A 229 0.59 -10.30 -6.84
CA ASP A 229 -0.48 -11.18 -6.35
C ASP A 229 -1.69 -11.03 -7.28
N ASN A 230 -2.10 -12.13 -7.94
CA ASN A 230 -3.27 -12.15 -8.81
C ASN A 230 -4.56 -11.71 -8.11
N ASN A 231 -4.63 -11.83 -6.79
CA ASN A 231 -5.80 -11.43 -6.01
C ASN A 231 -5.85 -9.93 -5.73
N LEU A 232 -4.76 -9.19 -5.97
CA LEU A 232 -4.66 -7.78 -5.62
C LEU A 232 -4.09 -6.97 -6.77
N ALA A 233 -2.76 -7.01 -6.96
CA ALA A 233 -2.03 -6.21 -7.93
C ALA A 233 -0.59 -6.72 -8.12
N GLY A 234 0.04 -6.26 -9.20
CA GLY A 234 1.48 -6.34 -9.43
C GLY A 234 2.11 -4.96 -9.35
N LEU A 235 3.28 -4.84 -8.73
CA LEU A 235 3.95 -3.56 -8.49
C LEU A 235 5.47 -3.66 -8.62
N SER A 236 6.05 -2.57 -9.14
CA SER A 236 7.50 -2.34 -9.23
C SER A 236 7.83 -0.93 -8.75
N ALA A 237 8.78 -0.80 -7.83
CA ALA A 237 9.18 0.46 -7.23
C ALA A 237 10.50 1.01 -7.79
N THR A 238 10.68 2.32 -7.62
CA THR A 238 11.91 3.03 -7.93
C THR A 238 12.07 4.26 -7.05
N GLY A 239 13.30 4.63 -6.71
CA GLY A 239 13.61 5.81 -5.90
C GLY A 239 14.80 5.56 -4.99
N GLU A 240 14.81 6.21 -3.83
CA GLU A 240 15.82 5.99 -2.80
C GLU A 240 15.62 4.64 -2.11
N GLY A 241 16.42 3.64 -2.49
CA GLY A 241 16.23 2.26 -2.03
C GLY A 241 16.23 2.10 -0.50
N GLU A 242 17.11 2.80 0.22
CA GLU A 242 17.13 2.77 1.69
C GLU A 242 15.82 3.28 2.33
N VAL A 243 15.07 4.13 1.65
CA VAL A 243 13.79 4.67 2.11
C VAL A 243 12.64 3.73 1.74
N ILE A 244 12.64 3.20 0.51
CA ILE A 244 11.69 2.18 0.04
C ILE A 244 11.73 0.93 0.93
N MET A 245 12.94 0.50 1.34
CA MET A 245 13.13 -0.63 2.26
C MET A 245 12.53 -0.37 3.65
N LYS A 246 12.60 0.86 4.19
CA LYS A 246 12.00 1.19 5.49
C LYS A 246 10.48 1.10 5.46
N ALA A 247 9.90 1.59 4.37
CA ALA A 247 8.46 1.59 4.16
C ALA A 247 7.91 0.20 3.81
N VAL A 248 8.76 -0.69 3.29
CA VAL A 248 8.32 -1.94 2.64
C VAL A 248 7.21 -1.60 1.62
N LEU A 249 7.53 -0.60 0.79
CA LEU A 249 6.56 0.25 0.08
C LEU A 249 5.52 -0.54 -0.72
N VAL A 250 5.98 -1.49 -1.53
CA VAL A 250 5.09 -2.26 -2.41
C VAL A 250 4.11 -3.12 -1.61
N PHE A 251 4.56 -3.76 -0.53
CA PHE A 251 3.70 -4.58 0.30
C PHE A 251 2.73 -3.72 1.12
N ASP A 252 3.16 -2.54 1.59
CA ASP A 252 2.28 -1.55 2.23
C ASP A 252 1.10 -1.18 1.33
N ILE A 253 1.37 -0.89 0.05
CA ILE A 253 0.33 -0.60 -0.95
C ILE A 253 -0.64 -1.78 -1.11
N LEU A 254 -0.14 -3.00 -1.21
CA LEU A 254 -1.00 -4.19 -1.31
C LEU A 254 -1.86 -4.38 -0.07
N LYS A 255 -1.32 -4.18 1.13
CA LYS A 255 -2.08 -4.29 2.38
C LYS A 255 -3.10 -3.17 2.54
N ARG A 256 -2.83 -1.98 2.03
CA ARG A 256 -3.84 -0.91 1.93
C ARG A 256 -5.00 -1.32 1.04
N MET A 257 -4.73 -1.87 -0.14
CA MET A 257 -5.78 -2.38 -1.03
C MET A 257 -6.59 -3.50 -0.37
N GLU A 258 -5.92 -4.45 0.29
CA GLU A 258 -6.56 -5.60 0.90
C GLU A 258 -7.35 -5.26 2.17
N TYR A 259 -6.75 -4.50 3.08
CA TYR A 259 -7.30 -4.26 4.42
C TYR A 259 -8.13 -2.99 4.53
N LEU A 260 -7.83 -1.97 3.74
CA LEU A 260 -8.59 -0.71 3.72
C LEU A 260 -9.55 -0.62 2.52
N GLY A 261 -9.45 -1.53 1.54
CA GLY A 261 -10.26 -1.48 0.33
C GLY A 261 -9.89 -0.34 -0.63
N GLU A 262 -8.73 0.29 -0.43
CA GLU A 262 -8.26 1.40 -1.27
C GLU A 262 -8.01 0.94 -2.71
N ASP A 263 -8.36 1.77 -3.70
CA ASP A 263 -7.97 1.51 -5.08
C ASP A 263 -6.45 1.68 -5.26
N ILE A 264 -5.87 1.03 -6.29
CA ILE A 264 -4.42 1.00 -6.47
C ILE A 264 -3.77 2.38 -6.60
N GLN A 265 -4.46 3.36 -7.18
CA GLN A 265 -3.92 4.71 -7.36
C GLN A 265 -3.89 5.46 -6.03
N THR A 266 -4.93 5.34 -5.22
CA THR A 266 -5.01 5.91 -3.87
C THR A 266 -4.00 5.26 -2.94
N ALA A 267 -3.97 3.93 -2.88
CA ALA A 267 -3.03 3.17 -2.06
C ALA A 267 -1.58 3.51 -2.41
N SER A 268 -1.23 3.54 -3.71
CA SER A 268 0.11 3.92 -4.19
C SER A 268 0.46 5.34 -3.80
N LYS A 269 -0.46 6.29 -3.98
CA LYS A 269 -0.21 7.70 -3.67
C LYS A 269 0.02 7.91 -2.17
N ILE A 270 -0.85 7.39 -1.32
CA ILE A 270 -0.75 7.59 0.12
C ILE A 270 0.53 6.93 0.66
N ALA A 271 0.85 5.71 0.22
CA ALA A 271 2.06 5.03 0.66
C ALA A 271 3.34 5.80 0.25
N CYS A 272 3.40 6.32 -0.98
CA CYS A 272 4.51 7.18 -1.42
C CYS A 272 4.57 8.50 -0.63
N ASP A 273 3.44 9.19 -0.45
CA ASP A 273 3.37 10.47 0.28
C ASP A 273 3.78 10.28 1.75
N GLU A 274 3.33 9.21 2.40
CA GLU A 274 3.71 8.86 3.77
C GLU A 274 5.19 8.53 3.88
N MET A 275 5.73 7.75 2.94
CA MET A 275 7.15 7.44 2.88
C MET A 275 7.98 8.73 2.77
N THR A 276 7.62 9.63 1.87
CA THR A 276 8.30 10.92 1.71
C THR A 276 8.17 11.78 2.96
N ALA A 277 6.98 11.85 3.57
CA ALA A 277 6.75 12.63 4.79
C ALA A 277 7.50 12.07 6.00
N LYS A 278 7.57 10.74 6.16
CA LYS A 278 8.23 10.06 7.29
C LYS A 278 9.74 10.07 7.16
N PHE A 279 10.28 9.93 5.96
CA PHE A 279 11.71 9.66 5.75
C PHE A 279 12.48 10.73 4.98
N ASN A 280 11.79 11.74 4.44
CA ASN A 280 12.38 12.78 3.59
C ASN A 280 13.19 12.17 2.43
N GLY A 281 12.58 11.22 1.72
CA GLY A 281 13.15 10.60 0.53
C GLY A 281 12.12 10.46 -0.58
N ASP A 282 12.60 10.38 -1.81
CA ASP A 282 11.77 10.29 -2.99
C ASP A 282 11.62 8.83 -3.48
N GLY A 283 10.43 8.50 -3.96
CA GLY A 283 10.20 7.25 -4.67
C GLY A 283 8.82 7.19 -5.33
N GLY A 284 8.64 6.20 -6.19
CA GLY A 284 7.41 5.97 -6.94
C GLY A 284 7.26 4.50 -7.30
N VAL A 285 6.08 4.15 -7.80
CA VAL A 285 5.73 2.80 -8.23
C VAL A 285 5.00 2.84 -9.56
N ILE A 286 5.13 1.78 -10.35
CA ILE A 286 4.12 1.40 -11.33
C ILE A 286 3.32 0.23 -10.75
N ALA A 287 2.03 0.18 -11.05
CA ALA A 287 1.17 -0.87 -10.57
C ALA A 287 0.06 -1.20 -11.57
N ILE A 288 -0.38 -2.45 -11.56
CA ILE A 288 -1.58 -2.91 -12.26
C ILE A 288 -2.42 -3.69 -11.23
N ASP A 289 -3.67 -3.28 -11.03
CA ASP A 289 -4.62 -4.01 -10.20
C ASP A 289 -5.27 -5.18 -10.97
N LYS A 290 -5.91 -6.10 -10.23
CA LYS A 290 -6.75 -7.15 -10.84
C LYS A 290 -8.07 -6.65 -11.41
N ASN A 291 -8.51 -5.44 -11.04
CA ASN A 291 -9.85 -4.91 -11.28
C ASN A 291 -9.79 -3.71 -12.23
N VAL A 292 -9.43 -3.95 -13.49
CA VAL A 292 -9.42 -2.89 -14.50
C VAL A 292 -10.85 -2.39 -14.73
N HIS A 293 -11.20 -1.22 -14.19
CA HIS A 293 -12.46 -0.55 -14.53
C HIS A 293 -12.31 0.95 -14.83
N GLY A 294 -12.86 1.37 -15.97
CA GLY A 294 -12.98 2.78 -16.36
C GLY A 294 -14.28 3.43 -15.91
N GLY A 295 -14.24 4.19 -14.82
CA GLY A 295 -14.80 5.54 -14.61
C GLY A 295 -16.30 5.89 -14.65
N ALA A 296 -16.59 7.00 -13.94
CA ALA A 296 -17.30 8.23 -14.39
C ALA A 296 -17.17 9.40 -13.38
N GLY A 297 -17.74 10.60 -13.49
CA GLY A 297 -17.55 11.69 -12.47
C GLY A 297 -16.14 11.82 -11.85
N ASP A 298 -15.21 12.41 -12.58
CA ASP A 298 -13.81 12.53 -12.16
C ASP A 298 -13.61 13.82 -11.35
N ILE A 299 -14.04 13.80 -10.08
CA ILE A 299 -13.68 14.87 -9.14
C ILE A 299 -12.16 14.88 -9.09
N PRO A 300 -11.47 15.95 -9.54
CA PRO A 300 -10.02 15.95 -9.54
C PRO A 300 -9.52 15.97 -8.09
N MET A 301 -8.36 15.37 -7.85
CA MET A 301 -7.77 15.28 -6.50
C MET A 301 -7.66 16.66 -5.82
N SER A 302 -7.45 17.72 -6.60
CA SER A 302 -7.41 19.12 -6.12
C SER A 302 -8.71 19.59 -5.47
N ARG A 303 -9.86 18.99 -5.82
CA ARG A 303 -11.20 19.38 -5.35
C ARG A 303 -11.77 18.43 -4.30
N VAL A 304 -11.16 17.26 -4.10
CA VAL A 304 -11.61 16.21 -3.15
C VAL A 304 -11.79 16.77 -1.73
N HIS A 305 -10.77 17.44 -1.19
CA HIS A 305 -10.83 17.98 0.18
C HIS A 305 -11.93 19.04 0.34
N GLY A 306 -12.06 19.95 -0.64
CA GLY A 306 -13.07 21.00 -0.64
C GLY A 306 -14.49 20.42 -0.72
N LYS A 307 -14.72 19.44 -1.61
CA LYS A 307 -16.02 18.77 -1.74
C LYS A 307 -16.37 17.93 -0.52
N LEU A 308 -15.44 17.15 0.05
CA LEU A 308 -15.68 16.39 1.29
C LEU A 308 -16.03 17.31 2.47
N ARG A 309 -15.29 18.41 2.66
CA ARG A 309 -15.62 19.44 3.65
C ARG A 309 -17.03 20.01 3.41
N GLY A 310 -17.34 20.34 2.17
CA GLY A 310 -18.62 20.94 1.80
C GLY A 310 -19.82 20.03 2.05
N VAL A 311 -19.76 18.75 1.65
CA VAL A 311 -20.86 17.79 1.88
C VAL A 311 -21.03 17.48 3.36
N LYS A 312 -19.94 17.41 4.14
CA LYS A 312 -20.03 17.26 5.61
C LYS A 312 -20.73 18.45 6.25
N GLN A 313 -20.33 19.67 5.90
CA GLN A 313 -20.97 20.89 6.42
C GLN A 313 -22.44 20.99 6.01
N ALA A 314 -22.78 20.61 4.78
CA ALA A 314 -24.16 20.57 4.30
C ALA A 314 -25.01 19.55 5.07
N ALA A 315 -24.49 18.34 5.31
CA ALA A 315 -25.17 17.31 6.10
C ALA A 315 -25.39 17.76 7.57
N GLN A 316 -24.37 18.37 8.19
CA GLN A 316 -24.47 18.90 9.54
C GLN A 316 -25.47 20.05 9.65
N LEU A 317 -25.45 20.98 8.69
CA LEU A 317 -26.40 22.10 8.66
C LEU A 317 -27.84 21.59 8.46
N GLY A 318 -28.04 20.66 7.52
CA GLY A 318 -29.32 20.01 7.29
C GLY A 318 -29.85 19.31 8.55
N PHE A 319 -29.00 18.53 9.24
CA PHE A 319 -29.36 17.86 10.48
C PHE A 319 -29.62 18.83 11.64
N TYR A 320 -28.84 19.90 11.74
CA TYR A 320 -29.09 20.98 12.70
C TYR A 320 -30.47 21.62 12.47
N VAL A 321 -30.79 22.02 11.23
CA VAL A 321 -32.08 22.59 10.88
C VAL A 321 -33.22 21.59 11.11
N LEU A 322 -33.01 20.31 10.79
CA LEU A 322 -33.97 19.24 11.06
C LEU A 322 -34.32 19.15 12.55
N ASN A 323 -33.31 19.23 13.43
CA ASN A 323 -33.51 19.21 14.88
C ASN A 323 -34.17 20.48 15.43
N GLN A 324 -33.90 21.64 14.84
CA GLN A 324 -34.48 22.92 15.27
C GLN A 324 -35.94 23.08 14.82
N THR A 325 -36.25 22.70 13.58
CA THR A 325 -37.54 22.96 12.92
C THR A 325 -38.48 21.76 12.95
N GLY A 326 -37.93 20.54 13.03
CA GLY A 326 -38.68 19.30 12.84
C GLY A 326 -39.11 19.03 11.39
N SER A 327 -38.64 19.81 10.41
CA SER A 327 -39.09 19.76 9.01
C SER A 327 -38.01 19.17 8.09
N ALA A 328 -38.34 18.05 7.42
CA ALA A 328 -37.46 17.46 6.41
C ALA A 328 -37.23 18.43 5.23
N MET A 329 -38.25 19.19 4.84
CA MET A 329 -38.16 20.18 3.75
C MET A 329 -37.20 21.32 4.10
N ASP A 330 -37.25 21.83 5.34
CA ASP A 330 -36.33 22.89 5.80
C ASP A 330 -34.88 22.37 5.84
N ALA A 331 -34.70 21.10 6.21
CA ALA A 331 -33.39 20.45 6.26
C ALA A 331 -32.74 20.30 4.88
N VAL A 332 -33.47 19.78 3.88
CA VAL A 332 -32.93 19.61 2.52
C VAL A 332 -32.70 20.95 1.82
N GLU A 333 -33.57 21.96 2.04
CA GLU A 333 -33.34 23.31 1.53
C GLU A 333 -32.07 23.91 2.14
N ALA A 334 -31.87 23.82 3.45
CA ALA A 334 -30.69 24.35 4.11
C ALA A 334 -29.38 23.69 3.62
N ALA A 335 -29.38 22.36 3.48
CA ALA A 335 -28.22 21.61 2.98
C ALA A 335 -27.85 22.01 1.54
N VAL A 336 -28.84 22.10 0.64
CA VAL A 336 -28.60 22.48 -0.76
C VAL A 336 -28.18 23.95 -0.88
N LYS A 337 -28.77 24.87 -0.11
CA LYS A 337 -28.35 26.28 -0.08
C LYS A 337 -26.90 26.47 0.35
N HIS A 338 -26.41 25.64 1.27
CA HIS A 338 -25.00 25.65 1.68
C HIS A 338 -24.08 25.28 0.52
N MET A 339 -24.47 24.28 -0.28
CA MET A 339 -23.70 23.88 -1.46
C MET A 339 -23.83 24.89 -2.61
N GLU A 340 -24.96 25.59 -2.76
CA GLU A 340 -25.16 26.61 -3.80
C GLU A 340 -24.28 27.86 -3.65
N ILE A 341 -23.75 28.14 -2.46
CA ILE A 341 -22.85 29.28 -2.22
C ILE A 341 -21.37 28.89 -2.26
N ASP A 342 -21.07 27.60 -2.32
CA ASP A 342 -19.70 27.08 -2.29
C ASP A 342 -19.23 26.81 -3.74
N ASP A 343 -18.14 27.45 -4.14
CA ASP A 343 -17.58 27.35 -5.49
C ASP A 343 -17.00 25.95 -5.81
N PHE A 344 -16.92 25.05 -4.83
CA PHE A 344 -16.63 23.64 -5.02
C PHE A 344 -17.78 22.83 -5.61
N PHE A 345 -18.99 23.40 -5.74
CA PHE A 345 -20.17 22.69 -6.21
C PHE A 345 -20.77 23.34 -7.45
N ASN A 346 -21.20 22.52 -8.41
CA ASN A 346 -21.84 22.98 -9.65
C ASN A 346 -23.31 23.34 -9.40
N ALA A 347 -23.56 24.34 -8.58
CA ALA A 347 -24.86 24.95 -8.32
C ALA A 347 -24.65 26.38 -7.80
N GLY A 348 -25.63 27.26 -8.01
CA GLY A 348 -25.56 28.66 -7.58
C GLY A 348 -24.27 29.36 -8.03
N TYR A 349 -23.44 29.78 -7.08
CA TYR A 349 -22.19 30.52 -7.32
C TYR A 349 -21.11 29.68 -8.03
N GLY A 350 -21.06 28.37 -7.83
CA GLY A 350 -20.07 27.48 -8.47
C GLY A 350 -20.54 26.88 -9.80
N ALA A 351 -21.67 27.34 -10.35
CA ALA A 351 -22.29 26.77 -11.54
C ALA A 351 -21.44 26.90 -12.82
N VAL A 352 -21.55 25.89 -13.68
CA VAL A 352 -20.97 25.90 -15.02
C VAL A 352 -21.72 26.80 -16.00
N VAL A 353 -21.05 27.13 -17.11
CA VAL A 353 -21.55 28.09 -18.11
C VAL A 353 -21.97 27.44 -19.43
N THR A 354 -22.93 28.09 -20.09
CA THR A 354 -23.41 27.77 -21.43
C THR A 354 -22.34 28.07 -22.50
N THR A 355 -22.61 27.70 -23.76
CA THR A 355 -21.76 28.10 -24.90
C THR A 355 -21.62 29.62 -25.07
N GLU A 356 -22.54 30.40 -24.51
CA GLU A 356 -22.52 31.86 -24.52
C GLU A 356 -21.80 32.47 -23.31
N GLY A 357 -21.27 31.64 -22.39
CA GLY A 357 -20.59 32.10 -21.19
C GLY A 357 -21.52 32.61 -20.08
N THR A 358 -22.82 32.28 -20.16
CA THR A 358 -23.83 32.63 -19.15
C THR A 358 -24.11 31.45 -18.22
N VAL A 359 -24.57 31.72 -16.99
CA VAL A 359 -25.04 30.69 -16.05
C VAL A 359 -26.55 30.54 -16.19
N GLU A 360 -27.02 29.30 -16.35
CA GLU A 360 -28.44 28.94 -16.32
C GLU A 360 -28.64 27.82 -15.30
N LEU A 361 -29.44 28.08 -14.27
CA LEU A 361 -29.60 27.17 -13.14
C LEU A 361 -30.89 26.37 -13.23
N GLU A 362 -30.87 25.19 -12.63
CA GLU A 362 -32.00 24.27 -12.51
C GLU A 362 -32.08 23.74 -11.08
N ALA A 363 -33.29 23.64 -10.51
CA ALA A 363 -33.48 23.08 -9.18
C ALA A 363 -34.87 22.47 -9.02
N SER A 364 -35.02 21.46 -8.15
CA SER A 364 -36.32 20.97 -7.72
C SER A 364 -36.35 20.53 -6.26
N VAL A 365 -37.54 20.60 -5.67
CA VAL A 365 -37.87 20.03 -4.36
C VAL A 365 -39.14 19.19 -4.46
N MET A 366 -39.25 18.17 -3.60
CA MET A 366 -40.45 17.34 -3.50
C MET A 366 -40.73 16.95 -2.04
N ASP A 367 -41.98 17.10 -1.60
CA ASP A 367 -42.49 16.63 -0.31
C ASP A 367 -43.12 15.24 -0.47
N GLY A 368 -42.58 14.24 0.21
CA GLY A 368 -43.03 12.85 0.17
C GLY A 368 -44.39 12.61 0.82
N ASN A 369 -44.85 13.50 1.70
CA ASN A 369 -46.16 13.36 2.34
C ASN A 369 -47.30 13.76 1.42
N THR A 370 -47.14 14.90 0.73
CA THR A 370 -48.19 15.46 -0.13
C THR A 370 -47.96 15.24 -1.62
N LEU A 371 -46.78 14.74 -2.00
CA LEU A 371 -46.29 14.65 -3.37
C LEU A 371 -46.23 16.00 -4.09
N LYS A 372 -46.34 17.11 -3.36
CA LYS A 372 -46.13 18.44 -3.91
C LYS A 372 -44.68 18.58 -4.33
N ALA A 373 -44.48 19.19 -5.49
CA ALA A 373 -43.16 19.43 -6.05
C ALA A 373 -43.08 20.86 -6.58
N GLY A 374 -41.89 21.42 -6.56
CA GLY A 374 -41.60 22.70 -7.19
C GLY A 374 -40.28 22.61 -7.93
N CYS A 375 -40.28 23.05 -9.18
CA CYS A 375 -39.15 22.93 -10.10
C CYS A 375 -38.93 24.25 -10.82
N VAL A 376 -37.67 24.61 -11.04
CA VAL A 376 -37.27 25.72 -11.88
C VAL A 376 -36.17 25.30 -12.85
N ALA A 377 -36.21 25.85 -14.07
CA ALA A 377 -35.16 25.64 -15.07
C ALA A 377 -34.86 26.94 -15.81
N GLY A 378 -33.60 27.15 -16.19
CA GLY A 378 -33.17 28.35 -16.91
C GLY A 378 -33.35 29.63 -16.10
N VAL A 379 -33.26 29.55 -14.76
CA VAL A 379 -33.24 30.74 -13.91
C VAL A 379 -31.83 31.33 -13.90
N ILE A 380 -31.76 32.65 -13.86
CA ILE A 380 -30.50 33.40 -13.97
C ILE A 380 -30.40 34.39 -12.80
N ASP A 381 -29.17 34.82 -12.52
CA ASP A 381 -28.88 35.90 -11.57
C ASP A 381 -29.50 35.70 -10.17
N ILE A 382 -29.57 34.45 -9.70
CA ILE A 382 -30.11 34.10 -8.38
C ILE A 382 -29.15 33.17 -7.65
N MET A 383 -28.83 33.49 -6.39
CA MET A 383 -27.90 32.67 -5.59
C MET A 383 -28.48 31.29 -5.27
N HIS A 384 -29.78 31.25 -4.93
CA HIS A 384 -30.43 30.06 -4.38
C HIS A 384 -31.61 29.59 -5.22
N PRO A 385 -31.38 28.92 -6.38
CA PRO A 385 -32.46 28.38 -7.19
C PRO A 385 -33.32 27.36 -6.44
N ILE A 386 -32.78 26.63 -5.44
CA ILE A 386 -33.57 25.69 -4.63
C ILE A 386 -34.68 26.38 -3.81
N SER A 387 -34.42 27.57 -3.29
CA SER A 387 -35.45 28.36 -2.59
C SER A 387 -36.54 28.86 -3.53
N VAL A 388 -36.19 29.13 -4.79
CA VAL A 388 -37.18 29.47 -5.83
C VAL A 388 -38.04 28.26 -6.14
N ALA A 389 -37.43 27.08 -6.31
CA ALA A 389 -38.15 25.82 -6.51
C ALA A 389 -39.15 25.55 -5.39
N ARG A 390 -38.73 25.71 -4.12
CA ARG A 390 -39.64 25.63 -2.96
C ARG A 390 -40.76 26.68 -3.01
N ARG A 391 -40.45 27.91 -3.40
CA ARG A 391 -41.45 28.97 -3.53
C ARG A 391 -42.49 28.65 -4.60
N VAL A 392 -42.09 28.01 -5.72
CA VAL A 392 -43.02 27.52 -6.75
C VAL A 392 -43.99 26.51 -6.14
N MET A 393 -43.47 25.53 -5.39
CA MET A 393 -44.27 24.50 -4.71
C MET A 393 -45.31 25.09 -3.73
N GLU A 394 -44.92 26.13 -2.99
CA GLU A 394 -45.74 26.67 -1.89
C GLU A 394 -46.71 27.78 -2.32
N LYS A 395 -46.35 28.60 -3.32
CA LYS A 395 -47.07 29.84 -3.67
C LYS A 395 -47.74 29.81 -5.04
N THR A 396 -47.63 28.71 -5.77
CA THR A 396 -48.28 28.56 -7.07
C THR A 396 -49.08 27.26 -7.14
N PRO A 397 -50.08 27.17 -8.03
CA PRO A 397 -50.74 25.90 -8.33
C PRO A 397 -49.93 25.03 -9.32
N HIS A 398 -48.68 25.41 -9.62
CA HIS A 398 -47.84 24.79 -10.65
C HIS A 398 -46.63 24.11 -10.03
N ASN A 399 -46.14 23.05 -10.70
CA ASN A 399 -44.99 22.28 -10.21
C ASN A 399 -43.68 22.67 -10.89
N PHE A 400 -43.71 23.35 -12.04
CA PHE A 400 -42.52 23.63 -12.83
C PHE A 400 -42.66 24.97 -13.57
N LEU A 401 -41.78 25.93 -13.28
CA LEU A 401 -41.61 27.16 -14.07
C LEU A 401 -40.26 27.16 -14.80
N GLY A 402 -40.24 27.62 -16.05
CA GLY A 402 -39.02 27.70 -16.86
C GLY A 402 -38.73 29.11 -17.34
N PHE A 403 -37.43 29.40 -17.54
CA PHE A 403 -36.91 30.53 -18.29
C PHE A 403 -37.52 31.88 -17.88
N HIS A 404 -38.02 32.64 -18.85
CA HIS A 404 -38.59 33.96 -18.62
C HIS A 404 -39.68 33.96 -17.55
N GLY A 405 -40.56 32.95 -17.54
CA GLY A 405 -41.64 32.85 -16.55
C GLY A 405 -41.12 32.63 -15.13
N ALA A 406 -40.10 31.78 -14.97
CA ALA A 406 -39.45 31.58 -13.68
C ALA A 406 -38.72 32.84 -13.18
N ASN A 407 -38.04 33.56 -14.07
CA ASN A 407 -37.35 34.81 -13.73
C ASN A 407 -38.32 35.97 -13.40
N GLN A 408 -39.50 36.02 -14.03
CA GLN A 408 -40.57 36.94 -13.62
C GLN A 408 -41.09 36.58 -12.22
N PHE A 409 -41.29 35.30 -11.96
CA PHE A 409 -41.73 34.82 -10.65
C PHE A 409 -40.72 35.17 -9.54
N ILE A 410 -39.41 35.02 -9.78
CA ILE A 410 -38.34 35.43 -8.86
C ILE A 410 -38.52 36.89 -8.43
N LYS A 411 -38.76 37.79 -9.40
CA LYS A 411 -39.00 39.23 -9.13
C LYS A 411 -40.29 39.47 -8.36
N GLN A 412 -41.37 38.78 -8.72
CA GLN A 412 -42.67 38.91 -8.05
C GLN A 412 -42.63 38.40 -6.60
N GLN A 413 -41.78 37.43 -6.32
CA GLN A 413 -41.59 36.83 -5.00
C GLN A 413 -40.50 37.51 -4.17
N GLU A 414 -40.01 38.66 -4.66
CA GLU A 414 -39.04 39.54 -3.99
C GLU A 414 -37.72 38.85 -3.61
N PHE A 415 -37.29 37.88 -4.42
CA PHE A 415 -35.94 37.33 -4.29
C PHE A 415 -34.89 38.37 -4.72
N GLU A 416 -33.73 38.35 -4.06
CA GLU A 416 -32.59 39.16 -4.46
C GLU A 416 -32.08 38.70 -5.84
N VAL A 417 -32.15 39.59 -6.82
CA VAL A 417 -31.59 39.38 -8.16
C VAL A 417 -30.18 39.97 -8.18
N LEU A 418 -29.20 39.11 -8.39
CA LEU A 418 -27.79 39.47 -8.48
C LEU A 418 -27.52 40.29 -9.75
N LYS A 419 -26.34 40.92 -9.81
CA LYS A 419 -25.91 41.59 -11.04
C LYS A 419 -25.64 40.52 -12.11
N PRO A 420 -25.98 40.77 -13.39
CA PRO A 420 -25.64 39.86 -14.47
C PRO A 420 -24.17 39.48 -14.46
N GLY A 421 -23.88 38.18 -14.53
CA GLY A 421 -22.52 37.64 -14.50
C GLY A 421 -21.92 37.46 -13.10
N SER A 422 -22.61 37.82 -12.02
CA SER A 422 -22.13 37.63 -10.64
C SER A 422 -21.90 36.17 -10.25
N LEU A 423 -22.51 35.22 -10.95
CA LEU A 423 -22.34 33.78 -10.73
C LEU A 423 -21.24 33.17 -11.62
N VAL A 424 -20.64 33.95 -12.54
CA VAL A 424 -19.61 33.45 -13.45
C VAL A 424 -18.23 33.55 -12.80
N THR A 425 -17.76 32.45 -12.24
CA THR A 425 -16.41 32.35 -11.66
C THR A 425 -15.33 32.39 -12.74
N ASP A 426 -14.11 32.81 -12.37
CA ASP A 426 -12.95 32.81 -13.29
C ASP A 426 -12.69 31.40 -13.82
N TYR A 427 -12.79 30.43 -12.92
CA TYR A 427 -12.78 29.01 -13.19
C TYR A 427 -13.76 28.71 -14.33
N ALA A 428 -15.06 29.05 -14.21
CA ALA A 428 -16.08 28.66 -15.19
C ALA A 428 -15.76 29.14 -16.61
N ARG A 429 -15.12 30.31 -16.71
CA ARG A 429 -14.65 30.88 -17.97
C ARG A 429 -13.49 30.07 -18.55
N GLU A 430 -12.52 29.68 -17.74
CA GLU A 430 -11.39 28.83 -18.15
C GLU A 430 -11.88 27.49 -18.74
N ALA A 431 -12.80 26.80 -18.05
CA ALA A 431 -13.29 25.51 -18.52
C ALA A 431 -14.12 25.57 -19.82
N LEU A 432 -14.84 26.68 -20.04
CA LEU A 432 -15.53 26.93 -21.30
C LEU A 432 -14.54 27.12 -22.45
N GLU A 433 -13.44 27.86 -22.24
CA GLU A 433 -12.43 28.08 -23.28
C GLU A 433 -11.71 26.78 -23.64
N GLU A 434 -11.35 25.96 -22.65
CA GLU A 434 -10.79 24.62 -22.90
C GLU A 434 -11.76 23.73 -23.71
N TRP A 435 -13.05 23.78 -23.35
CA TRP A 435 -14.07 23.03 -24.09
C TRP A 435 -14.15 23.50 -25.54
N LYS A 436 -14.15 24.81 -25.80
CA LYS A 436 -14.15 25.38 -27.16
C LYS A 436 -12.89 24.97 -27.94
N GLU A 437 -11.72 24.93 -27.32
CA GLU A 437 -10.49 24.49 -27.95
C GLU A 437 -10.52 23.01 -28.35
N CYS A 438 -11.06 22.15 -27.48
CA CYS A 438 -11.26 20.72 -27.78
C CYS A 438 -12.21 20.49 -28.97
N GLN A 439 -13.24 21.33 -29.13
CA GLN A 439 -14.15 21.24 -30.27
C GLN A 439 -13.46 21.65 -31.59
N ARG A 440 -12.55 22.63 -31.56
CA ARG A 440 -11.81 23.08 -32.76
C ARG A 440 -10.80 22.05 -33.27
N SER A 441 -10.26 21.20 -32.40
CA SER A 441 -9.27 20.16 -32.74
C SER A 441 -9.90 18.85 -33.24
N GLY A 442 -11.22 18.81 -33.49
CA GLY A 442 -11.92 17.64 -34.04
C GLY A 442 -12.15 16.51 -33.03
N GLY A 443 -11.95 16.76 -31.74
CA GLY A 443 -12.21 15.77 -30.68
C GLY A 443 -13.70 15.59 -30.40
N LEU A 444 -14.22 14.37 -30.54
CA LEU A 444 -15.53 13.96 -30.04
C LEU A 444 -15.45 13.77 -28.51
N LYS A 445 -15.51 14.86 -27.74
CA LYS A 445 -15.78 14.79 -26.28
C LYS A 445 -17.15 15.42 -25.99
N PHE A 446 -17.99 14.69 -25.24
CA PHE A 446 -19.24 15.20 -24.69
C PHE A 446 -19.00 16.46 -23.83
N ALA A 447 -19.97 17.37 -23.79
CA ALA A 447 -19.94 18.59 -22.98
C ALA A 447 -19.63 18.25 -21.50
N LYS A 448 -18.61 18.92 -20.95
CA LYS A 448 -18.03 18.65 -19.61
C LYS A 448 -19.03 19.10 -18.54
N THR A 449 -18.88 18.68 -17.29
CA THR A 449 -19.68 19.18 -16.15
C THR A 449 -18.82 19.97 -15.15
N GLU A 450 -17.48 19.90 -15.24
CA GLU A 450 -16.54 20.56 -14.30
C GLU A 450 -16.02 21.85 -14.85
N ILE A 451 -15.42 22.53 -13.90
CA ILE A 451 -14.46 23.55 -14.12
C ILE A 451 -13.15 23.11 -13.43
N GLY A 452 -11.95 23.54 -13.84
CA GLY A 452 -10.65 22.92 -13.47
C GLY A 452 -9.38 23.59 -14.02
N ARG A 453 -8.19 23.38 -13.42
CA ARG A 453 -6.88 23.80 -13.99
C ARG A 453 -6.04 22.57 -14.36
N ARG A 454 -5.79 22.43 -15.67
CA ARG A 454 -4.93 21.45 -16.35
C ARG A 454 -5.38 19.98 -16.20
N HIS A 455 -5.81 19.45 -17.35
CA HIS A 455 -5.92 18.04 -17.74
C HIS A 455 -6.59 17.09 -16.73
N ASP A 456 -7.86 16.77 -17.07
CA ASP A 456 -8.73 15.69 -16.58
C ASP A 456 -9.73 16.06 -15.47
N GLU A 457 -10.86 16.70 -15.84
CA GLU A 457 -11.77 17.30 -14.85
C GLU A 457 -13.27 17.18 -15.28
N LYS A 458 -14.16 16.57 -14.44
CA LYS A 458 -15.66 16.47 -14.54
C LYS A 458 -16.46 16.73 -13.19
N SER A 459 -17.31 17.81 -13.13
CA SER A 459 -18.45 18.28 -12.24
C SER A 459 -19.59 17.36 -11.93
N ASP A 460 -20.25 17.50 -10.79
CA ASP A 460 -21.54 16.89 -10.52
C ASP A 460 -22.54 17.85 -9.84
N THR A 461 -23.82 17.62 -10.15
CA THR A 461 -25.04 18.18 -9.53
C THR A 461 -25.04 17.92 -8.02
N VAL A 462 -25.67 18.82 -7.23
CA VAL A 462 -25.83 18.65 -5.78
C VAL A 462 -27.25 18.29 -5.39
N GLY A 463 -27.40 17.59 -4.26
CA GLY A 463 -28.72 17.32 -3.70
C GLY A 463 -28.69 16.76 -2.28
N ALA A 464 -29.86 16.71 -1.65
CA ALA A 464 -30.06 16.26 -0.29
C ALA A 464 -31.39 15.51 -0.14
N VAL A 465 -31.40 14.50 0.72
CA VAL A 465 -32.59 13.74 1.13
C VAL A 465 -32.64 13.76 2.66
N ALA A 466 -33.81 14.01 3.25
CA ALA A 466 -34.00 13.97 4.71
C ALA A 466 -35.31 13.28 5.08
N ILE A 467 -35.33 12.66 6.26
CA ILE A 467 -36.53 12.10 6.89
C ILE A 467 -36.69 12.71 8.29
N ASP A 468 -37.88 13.24 8.61
CA ASP A 468 -38.17 13.84 9.90
C ASP A 468 -38.69 12.83 10.94
N ARG A 469 -38.89 13.30 12.19
CA ARG A 469 -39.37 12.47 13.30
C ARG A 469 -40.79 11.94 13.13
N ASN A 470 -41.58 12.54 12.23
CA ASN A 470 -42.93 12.09 11.89
C ASN A 470 -42.91 11.11 10.71
N GLY A 471 -41.73 10.78 10.17
CA GLY A 471 -41.56 9.93 9.01
C GLY A 471 -41.82 10.64 7.68
N ASN A 472 -41.88 11.97 7.63
CA ASN A 472 -41.97 12.68 6.36
C ASN A 472 -40.62 12.77 5.69
N ILE A 473 -40.57 12.50 4.40
CA ILE A 473 -39.36 12.53 3.58
C ILE A 473 -39.43 13.74 2.65
N ALA A 474 -38.33 14.47 2.51
CA ALA A 474 -38.19 15.54 1.53
C ALA A 474 -36.91 15.36 0.73
N VAL A 475 -36.91 15.85 -0.51
CA VAL A 475 -35.76 15.81 -1.41
C VAL A 475 -35.58 17.15 -2.09
N ALA A 476 -34.32 17.54 -2.29
CA ALA A 476 -33.90 18.75 -2.98
C ALA A 476 -32.69 18.47 -3.88
N THR A 477 -32.69 18.99 -5.11
CA THR A 477 -31.59 18.82 -6.08
C THR A 477 -31.38 20.14 -6.84
N SER A 478 -30.13 20.55 -7.08
CA SER A 478 -29.77 21.83 -7.72
C SER A 478 -28.53 21.68 -8.61
N THR A 479 -28.50 22.35 -9.77
CA THR A 479 -27.37 22.25 -10.72
C THR A 479 -27.19 23.48 -11.62
N GLY A 480 -25.95 23.70 -12.05
CA GLY A 480 -25.60 24.54 -13.20
C GLY A 480 -25.66 23.81 -14.55
N GLY A 481 -25.86 22.49 -14.56
CA GLY A 481 -25.89 21.66 -15.77
C GLY A 481 -24.49 21.23 -16.23
N ILE A 482 -24.24 21.28 -17.55
CA ILE A 482 -22.98 20.84 -18.16
C ILE A 482 -22.28 22.03 -18.85
N THR A 483 -20.97 22.22 -18.62
CA THR A 483 -20.07 23.14 -19.32
C THR A 483 -20.20 23.01 -20.83
N GLY A 484 -20.48 24.14 -21.49
CA GLY A 484 -20.68 24.16 -22.94
C GLY A 484 -22.06 23.64 -23.36
N LYS A 485 -23.02 23.55 -22.43
CA LYS A 485 -24.43 23.34 -22.79
C LYS A 485 -24.94 24.47 -23.67
N LEU A 486 -25.85 24.15 -24.58
CA LEU A 486 -26.60 25.18 -25.30
C LEU A 486 -27.46 25.97 -24.30
N PRO A 487 -27.59 27.30 -24.46
CA PRO A 487 -28.59 28.08 -23.74
C PRO A 487 -29.96 27.44 -23.92
N GLY A 488 -30.69 27.26 -22.83
CA GLY A 488 -31.96 26.55 -22.84
C GLY A 488 -31.90 25.05 -22.60
N ARG A 489 -30.72 24.44 -22.44
CA ARG A 489 -30.61 23.00 -22.09
C ARG A 489 -31.13 22.78 -20.68
N ILE A 490 -32.03 21.82 -20.54
CA ILE A 490 -32.58 21.33 -19.27
C ILE A 490 -32.08 19.91 -19.02
N GLY A 491 -31.51 19.66 -17.84
CA GLY A 491 -31.07 18.35 -17.37
C GLY A 491 -32.13 17.58 -16.58
N ASP A 492 -31.67 16.59 -15.82
CA ASP A 492 -32.49 15.72 -14.98
C ASP A 492 -33.03 16.41 -13.73
N THR A 493 -32.28 17.35 -13.15
CA THR A 493 -32.57 18.02 -11.88
C THR A 493 -34.00 18.56 -11.73
N PRO A 494 -34.58 19.30 -12.68
CA PRO A 494 -35.94 19.83 -12.54
C PRO A 494 -37.02 18.86 -13.04
N VAL A 495 -36.65 17.63 -13.45
CA VAL A 495 -37.57 16.61 -13.95
C VAL A 495 -37.86 15.62 -12.82
N ILE A 496 -39.06 15.73 -12.25
CA ILE A 496 -39.52 14.82 -11.19
C ILE A 496 -39.52 13.37 -11.70
N GLY A 497 -38.80 12.50 -11.00
CA GLY A 497 -38.55 11.10 -11.37
C GLY A 497 -37.25 10.87 -12.15
N GLY A 498 -36.64 11.93 -12.69
CA GLY A 498 -35.27 11.93 -13.19
C GLY A 498 -34.29 12.24 -12.06
N GLY A 499 -34.12 13.55 -11.79
CA GLY A 499 -33.18 14.10 -10.79
C GLY A 499 -33.63 13.94 -9.33
N THR A 500 -34.94 14.00 -9.11
CA THR A 500 -35.53 14.19 -7.78
C THR A 500 -36.85 13.42 -7.70
N TYR A 501 -37.05 12.59 -6.68
CA TYR A 501 -38.33 11.95 -6.42
C TYR A 501 -38.50 11.58 -4.96
N CYS A 502 -39.72 11.71 -4.42
CA CYS A 502 -40.01 11.37 -3.03
C CYS A 502 -41.46 10.88 -2.84
N ASP A 503 -41.65 9.82 -2.05
CA ASP A 503 -42.96 9.34 -1.57
C ASP A 503 -42.77 8.69 -0.18
N ASN A 504 -43.48 9.18 0.84
CA ASN A 504 -43.41 8.65 2.22
C ASN A 504 -43.70 7.14 2.31
N ARG A 505 -44.41 6.56 1.32
CA ARG A 505 -44.70 5.12 1.28
C ARG A 505 -43.48 4.26 0.96
N SER A 506 -42.42 4.86 0.44
CA SER A 506 -41.26 4.15 -0.11
C SER A 506 -39.95 4.80 0.32
N GLY A 507 -39.70 6.05 -0.07
CA GLY A 507 -38.42 6.73 0.15
C GLY A 507 -38.28 8.03 -0.63
N GLY A 508 -37.11 8.65 -0.54
CA GLY A 508 -36.68 9.81 -1.33
C GLY A 508 -35.31 9.60 -1.97
N VAL A 509 -35.13 10.12 -3.20
CA VAL A 509 -33.92 9.96 -4.00
C VAL A 509 -33.54 11.27 -4.67
N SER A 510 -32.26 11.65 -4.54
CA SER A 510 -31.61 12.68 -5.37
C SER A 510 -30.52 12.03 -6.22
N THR A 511 -30.48 12.33 -7.52
CA THR A 511 -29.49 11.79 -8.45
C THR A 511 -28.50 12.83 -8.94
N THR A 512 -27.40 12.38 -9.52
CA THR A 512 -26.36 13.21 -10.14
C THR A 512 -25.64 12.44 -11.26
N GLY A 513 -25.02 13.16 -12.21
CA GLY A 513 -24.28 12.59 -13.34
C GLY A 513 -24.75 13.08 -14.71
N HIS A 514 -24.75 12.19 -15.71
CA HIS A 514 -25.15 12.55 -17.08
C HIS A 514 -26.67 12.69 -17.20
N GLY A 515 -27.17 13.93 -17.08
CA GLY A 515 -28.59 14.23 -17.00
C GLY A 515 -29.44 13.63 -18.13
N GLU A 516 -28.95 13.60 -19.37
CA GLU A 516 -29.64 12.98 -20.50
C GLU A 516 -29.86 11.48 -20.31
N THR A 517 -28.91 10.78 -19.68
CA THR A 517 -29.03 9.35 -19.36
C THR A 517 -29.94 9.12 -18.16
N ILE A 518 -29.82 9.95 -17.11
CA ILE A 518 -30.66 9.90 -15.92
C ILE A 518 -32.14 10.10 -16.28
N MET A 519 -32.45 11.08 -17.12
CA MET A 519 -33.81 11.31 -17.62
C MET A 519 -34.34 10.12 -18.43
N LYS A 520 -33.54 9.56 -19.34
CA LYS A 520 -33.94 8.38 -20.13
C LYS A 520 -34.24 7.16 -19.27
N ALA A 521 -33.50 6.99 -18.17
CA ALA A 521 -33.70 5.90 -17.23
C ALA A 521 -34.80 6.17 -16.20
N CYS A 522 -35.21 7.43 -16.02
CA CYS A 522 -36.06 7.85 -14.90
C CYS A 522 -35.47 7.36 -13.56
N LEU A 523 -34.16 7.60 -13.36
CA LEU A 523 -33.36 6.94 -12.33
C LEU A 523 -33.94 7.08 -10.91
N ALA A 524 -34.29 8.30 -10.48
CA ALA A 524 -34.86 8.52 -9.15
C ALA A 524 -36.17 7.73 -8.95
N HIS A 525 -37.01 7.70 -9.99
CA HIS A 525 -38.26 6.95 -9.95
C HIS A 525 -38.02 5.43 -9.98
N ASP A 526 -37.06 4.92 -10.77
CA ASP A 526 -36.72 3.48 -10.79
C ASP A 526 -36.27 2.99 -9.41
N ILE A 527 -35.39 3.75 -8.74
CA ILE A 527 -34.93 3.43 -7.37
C ILE A 527 -36.12 3.35 -6.42
N ILE A 528 -37.01 4.35 -6.42
CA ILE A 528 -38.18 4.34 -5.54
C ILE A 528 -39.15 3.20 -5.87
N LYS A 529 -39.32 2.83 -7.14
CA LYS A 529 -40.21 1.72 -7.53
C LYS A 529 -39.63 0.35 -7.23
N ARG A 530 -38.31 0.20 -7.22
CA ARG A 530 -37.64 -1.00 -6.69
C ARG A 530 -37.92 -1.19 -5.22
N ILE A 531 -37.79 -0.12 -4.42
CA ILE A 531 -38.13 -0.15 -2.99
C ILE A 531 -39.62 -0.48 -2.80
N GLU A 532 -40.51 0.18 -3.55
CA GLU A 532 -41.96 0.03 -3.40
C GLU A 532 -42.47 -1.36 -3.82
N TYR A 533 -42.07 -1.83 -5.00
CA TYR A 533 -42.68 -3.00 -5.63
C TYR A 533 -41.86 -4.27 -5.51
N LEU A 534 -40.54 -4.17 -5.39
CA LEU A 534 -39.66 -5.33 -5.23
C LEU A 534 -39.27 -5.56 -3.76
N GLY A 535 -39.56 -4.61 -2.88
CA GLY A 535 -39.18 -4.68 -1.47
C GLY A 535 -37.67 -4.65 -1.25
N GLU A 536 -36.92 -4.10 -2.21
CA GLU A 536 -35.47 -3.88 -2.08
C GLU A 536 -35.21 -2.78 -1.03
N ASP A 537 -34.15 -2.92 -0.25
CA ASP A 537 -33.69 -1.84 0.63
C ASP A 537 -33.07 -0.68 -0.17
N ALA A 538 -32.90 0.47 0.49
CA ALA A 538 -32.36 1.68 -0.13
C ALA A 538 -31.03 1.47 -0.86
N GLN A 539 -30.09 0.72 -0.28
CA GLN A 539 -28.76 0.50 -0.87
C GLN A 539 -28.87 -0.39 -2.11
N THR A 540 -29.50 -1.54 -1.99
CA THR A 540 -29.70 -2.52 -3.07
C THR A 540 -30.42 -1.89 -4.27
N ALA A 541 -31.50 -1.14 -4.01
CA ALA A 541 -32.26 -0.48 -5.07
C ALA A 541 -31.41 0.57 -5.81
N THR A 542 -30.62 1.33 -5.06
CA THR A 542 -29.77 2.41 -5.60
C THR A 542 -28.64 1.84 -6.47
N GLU A 543 -27.94 0.80 -5.99
CA GLU A 543 -26.89 0.12 -6.75
C GLU A 543 -27.40 -0.49 -8.06
N LYS A 544 -28.48 -1.27 -7.99
CA LYS A 544 -29.03 -1.94 -9.17
C LYS A 544 -29.50 -0.93 -10.20
N ALA A 545 -30.18 0.13 -9.78
CA ALA A 545 -30.68 1.14 -10.72
C ALA A 545 -29.53 1.91 -11.39
N CYS A 546 -28.53 2.36 -10.63
CA CYS A 546 -27.34 3.03 -11.17
C CYS A 546 -26.57 2.13 -12.15
N LYS A 547 -26.36 0.86 -11.78
CA LYS A 547 -25.71 -0.13 -12.64
C LYS A 547 -26.49 -0.39 -13.93
N ASN A 548 -27.78 -0.70 -13.81
CA ASN A 548 -28.65 -1.00 -14.95
C ASN A 548 -28.75 0.19 -15.93
N MET A 549 -28.81 1.41 -15.41
CA MET A 549 -28.78 2.63 -16.23
C MET A 549 -27.49 2.70 -17.06
N THR A 550 -26.34 2.51 -16.40
CA THR A 550 -25.03 2.61 -17.05
C THR A 550 -24.82 1.53 -18.10
N GLU A 551 -25.17 0.28 -17.79
CA GLU A 551 -25.11 -0.84 -18.73
C GLU A 551 -26.00 -0.60 -19.97
N ARG A 552 -27.19 -0.01 -19.75
CA ARG A 552 -28.17 0.17 -20.83
C ARG A 552 -27.89 1.37 -21.72
N PHE A 553 -27.42 2.47 -21.17
CA PHE A 553 -27.35 3.76 -21.86
C PHE A 553 -25.94 4.32 -22.02
N ILE A 554 -24.90 3.58 -21.61
CA ILE A 554 -23.48 3.94 -21.78
C ILE A 554 -23.20 5.35 -21.23
N GLY A 555 -23.85 5.68 -20.12
CA GLY A 555 -23.75 6.98 -19.45
C GLY A 555 -23.93 6.77 -17.96
N THR A 556 -23.25 7.58 -17.19
CA THR A 556 -23.00 7.30 -15.78
C THR A 556 -23.75 8.24 -14.86
N GLY A 557 -24.00 7.78 -13.64
CA GLY A 557 -24.56 8.61 -12.59
C GLY A 557 -24.48 7.95 -11.22
N GLY A 558 -24.95 8.70 -10.24
CA GLY A 558 -25.03 8.29 -8.85
C GLY A 558 -26.29 8.82 -8.20
N ALA A 559 -26.59 8.30 -7.02
CA ALA A 559 -27.76 8.68 -6.25
C ALA A 559 -27.52 8.50 -4.75
N ILE A 560 -28.19 9.37 -3.99
CA ILE A 560 -28.39 9.23 -2.54
C ILE A 560 -29.88 8.97 -2.27
N THR A 561 -30.15 8.02 -1.39
CA THR A 561 -31.49 7.49 -1.13
C THR A 561 -31.72 7.33 0.36
N ILE A 562 -32.91 7.70 0.85
CA ILE A 562 -33.40 7.32 2.18
C ILE A 562 -34.74 6.62 2.00
N ASP A 563 -34.89 5.40 2.51
CA ASP A 563 -36.18 4.71 2.51
C ASP A 563 -37.01 5.03 3.77
N LYS A 564 -38.31 4.66 3.74
CA LYS A 564 -39.23 4.85 4.87
C LYS A 564 -38.83 4.15 6.17
N ASN A 565 -37.88 3.22 6.11
CA ASN A 565 -37.35 2.47 7.24
C ASN A 565 -36.02 3.06 7.75
N TYR A 566 -35.67 4.28 7.33
CA TYR A 566 -34.44 4.99 7.71
C TYR A 566 -33.16 4.33 7.20
N ASN A 567 -33.24 3.45 6.19
CA ASN A 567 -32.05 2.93 5.53
C ASN A 567 -31.54 3.95 4.52
N VAL A 568 -30.22 4.05 4.42
CA VAL A 568 -29.52 4.94 3.49
C VAL A 568 -28.98 4.10 2.34
N GLY A 569 -29.15 4.59 1.12
CA GLY A 569 -28.56 4.02 -0.09
C GLY A 569 -27.67 5.04 -0.78
N ILE A 570 -26.43 4.68 -1.05
CA ILE A 570 -25.46 5.51 -1.78
C ILE A 570 -24.81 4.62 -2.83
N SER A 571 -25.00 4.94 -4.11
CA SER A 571 -24.30 4.24 -5.17
C SER A 571 -24.08 5.14 -6.36
N PHE A 572 -22.95 4.94 -7.02
CA PHE A 572 -22.59 5.69 -8.20
C PHE A 572 -21.72 4.84 -9.11
N THR A 573 -21.99 4.97 -10.40
CA THR A 573 -21.17 4.37 -11.47
C THR A 573 -20.08 5.33 -11.93
N SER A 574 -20.01 6.53 -11.33
CA SER A 574 -18.82 7.36 -11.35
C SER A 574 -17.62 6.75 -10.60
N ARG A 575 -16.42 7.17 -11.00
CA ARG A 575 -15.12 7.23 -10.31
C ARG A 575 -15.33 7.85 -8.94
N ARG A 576 -15.93 9.03 -8.86
CA ARG A 576 -16.22 9.70 -7.58
C ARG A 576 -17.64 10.24 -7.49
N MET A 577 -18.15 10.32 -6.27
CA MET A 577 -19.33 11.10 -5.91
C MET A 577 -19.16 11.51 -4.44
N ALA A 578 -18.93 12.79 -4.17
CA ALA A 578 -18.84 13.27 -2.79
C ALA A 578 -20.20 13.15 -2.10
N TRP A 579 -20.26 12.46 -0.97
CA TRP A 579 -21.48 12.25 -0.21
C TRP A 579 -21.22 12.36 1.30
N ALA A 580 -22.25 12.76 2.05
CA ALA A 580 -22.28 12.68 3.50
C ALA A 580 -23.71 12.52 3.99
N TYR A 581 -23.90 11.83 5.11
CA TYR A 581 -25.16 11.81 5.84
C TYR A 581 -24.89 11.82 7.35
N GLN A 582 -25.81 12.42 8.11
CA GLN A 582 -25.75 12.41 9.56
C GLN A 582 -26.92 11.62 10.14
N LYS A 583 -26.61 10.70 11.04
CA LYS A 583 -27.58 9.93 11.81
C LYS A 583 -27.19 10.02 13.28
N ASN A 584 -28.06 10.63 14.08
CA ASN A 584 -27.77 10.95 15.49
C ASN A 584 -26.48 11.81 15.58
N ASP A 585 -25.61 11.47 16.53
CA ASP A 585 -24.33 12.14 16.75
C ASP A 585 -23.22 11.58 15.83
N GLN A 586 -23.56 10.85 14.77
CA GLN A 586 -22.60 10.25 13.85
C GLN A 586 -22.76 10.83 12.45
N ILE A 587 -21.67 11.34 11.90
CA ILE A 587 -21.58 11.75 10.51
C ILE A 587 -20.82 10.68 9.72
N HIS A 588 -21.41 10.28 8.60
CA HIS A 588 -20.84 9.35 7.65
C HIS A 588 -20.57 10.10 6.35
N TYR A 589 -19.47 9.80 5.66
CA TYR A 589 -19.12 10.47 4.42
C TYR A 589 -18.15 9.64 3.57
N GLY A 590 -18.04 10.01 2.30
CA GLY A 590 -17.20 9.32 1.33
C GLY A 590 -17.16 10.07 0.01
N ILE A 591 -16.24 9.66 -0.87
CA ILE A 591 -16.10 10.22 -2.21
C ILE A 591 -15.71 9.19 -3.25
N GLU A 592 -14.89 8.20 -2.88
CA GLU A 592 -14.53 7.06 -3.71
C GLU A 592 -15.57 5.94 -3.58
N ARG A 593 -15.54 4.99 -4.52
CA ARG A 593 -16.38 3.79 -4.43
C ARG A 593 -16.00 3.02 -3.17
N ASP A 594 -16.99 2.51 -2.47
CA ASP A 594 -16.85 1.72 -1.24
C ASP A 594 -16.28 2.48 -0.03
N ASP A 595 -16.01 3.79 -0.15
CA ASP A 595 -15.80 4.65 1.03
C ASP A 595 -16.99 4.53 1.98
N HIS A 596 -16.71 4.45 3.29
CA HIS A 596 -17.69 4.69 4.35
C HIS A 596 -16.97 5.18 5.61
N MET A 597 -16.54 6.43 5.58
CA MET A 597 -15.89 7.06 6.73
C MET A 597 -16.95 7.50 7.74
N GLN A 598 -16.60 7.46 9.04
CA GLN A 598 -17.50 7.80 10.12
C GLN A 598 -16.79 8.61 11.22
N GLU A 599 -17.44 9.65 11.72
CA GLU A 599 -16.99 10.46 12.85
C GLU A 599 -18.12 10.61 13.88
N THR A 600 -17.79 10.58 15.17
CA THR A 600 -18.73 10.92 16.24
C THR A 600 -18.58 12.40 16.58
N LEU A 601 -19.68 13.15 16.50
CA LEU A 601 -19.76 14.56 16.83
C LEU A 601 -20.03 14.69 18.34
N HIS A 602 -19.05 15.20 19.09
CA HIS A 602 -19.25 15.50 20.51
C HIS A 602 -20.03 16.81 20.65
N LEU A 603 -21.02 16.83 21.56
CA LEU A 603 -21.93 17.96 21.84
C LEU A 603 -21.24 19.28 22.22
N SER A 604 -19.90 19.32 22.31
CA SER A 604 -19.10 20.53 22.55
C SER A 604 -18.72 21.32 21.29
N ASP A 605 -18.87 20.77 20.08
CA ASP A 605 -18.24 21.36 18.87
C ASP A 605 -19.13 22.32 18.07
N HIS A 606 -20.28 22.72 18.62
CA HIS A 606 -21.10 23.78 18.03
C HIS A 606 -20.56 25.18 18.39
N HIS A 607 -19.39 25.56 17.86
CA HIS A 607 -18.94 26.95 17.83
C HIS A 607 -18.67 27.40 16.39
N PHE A 608 -19.72 27.91 15.75
CA PHE A 608 -19.57 28.80 14.60
C PHE A 608 -18.94 30.12 15.08
N ASN A 609 -17.72 30.33 14.59
CA ASN A 609 -16.84 31.50 14.64
C ASN A 609 -17.45 32.84 15.10
N LYS A 610 -16.86 33.46 16.13
CA LYS A 610 -16.82 34.93 16.31
C LYS A 610 -15.47 35.34 16.91
N GLU A 611 -14.64 35.85 16.00
CA GLU A 611 -13.66 36.94 16.13
C GLU A 611 -12.70 37.05 17.35
N LYS A 612 -11.45 37.37 16.97
CA LYS A 612 -10.33 38.04 17.67
C LYS A 612 -9.24 37.19 18.34
N CYS A 613 -8.08 37.30 17.68
CA CYS A 613 -6.72 37.00 18.11
C CYS A 613 -6.29 37.92 19.27
N ASP A 614 -5.62 37.38 20.29
CA ASP A 614 -4.86 38.16 21.28
C ASP A 614 -3.59 37.41 21.74
N GLU A 615 -2.53 38.17 21.98
CA GLU A 615 -1.10 37.82 22.11
C GLU A 615 -0.71 36.95 23.32
N ASP A 616 -1.65 36.42 24.10
CA ASP A 616 -1.34 35.64 25.31
C ASP A 616 -0.94 34.17 25.03
N THR A 617 -1.15 33.67 23.81
CA THR A 617 -0.83 32.27 23.44
C THR A 617 0.69 32.03 23.30
N LEU A 618 1.49 33.06 23.07
CA LEU A 618 2.96 32.93 22.94
C LEU A 618 3.65 32.73 24.31
N SER A 619 3.01 33.11 25.42
CA SER A 619 3.58 32.93 26.77
C SER A 619 3.33 31.52 27.34
N GLN A 620 2.26 30.84 26.91
CA GLN A 620 1.95 29.45 27.28
C GLN A 620 2.80 28.40 26.53
N MET A 621 3.56 28.81 25.51
CA MET A 621 4.46 27.92 24.76
C MET A 621 5.76 27.55 25.50
N ARG A 622 6.00 28.07 26.71
CA ARG A 622 7.20 27.75 27.53
C ARG A 622 6.98 26.71 28.64
N GLY A 623 5.84 26.01 28.66
CA GLY A 623 5.47 25.08 29.74
C GLY A 623 5.06 23.66 29.34
N LYS A 624 5.62 23.09 28.25
CA LYS A 624 5.33 21.69 27.85
C LYS A 624 6.52 20.76 28.07
N ALA A 625 6.71 20.31 29.31
CA ALA A 625 7.35 19.03 29.57
C ALA A 625 6.33 17.94 29.21
N ARG A 626 6.65 17.08 28.22
CA ARG A 626 5.82 15.95 27.81
C ARG A 626 5.62 15.00 29.00
N ARG A 627 4.37 14.78 29.41
CA ARG A 627 3.96 13.59 30.17
C ARG A 627 4.20 12.36 29.28
N PHE A 628 5.29 11.62 29.49
CA PHE A 628 5.43 10.27 28.95
C PHE A 628 4.76 9.31 29.93
N ALA A 629 3.87 8.45 29.45
CA ALA A 629 3.49 7.25 30.20
C ALA A 629 4.72 6.32 30.16
N LEU A 630 5.26 5.97 31.32
CA LEU A 630 6.31 4.96 31.43
C LEU A 630 5.68 3.60 31.10
N VAL A 631 6.31 2.83 30.22
CA VAL A 631 5.94 1.44 29.93
C VAL A 631 6.90 0.55 30.72
N GLU A 632 6.40 -0.56 31.27
CA GLU A 632 7.24 -1.54 31.93
C GLU A 632 8.20 -2.16 30.89
N PRO A 633 9.52 -2.19 31.16
CA PRO A 633 10.47 -2.77 30.22
C PRO A 633 10.17 -4.25 30.07
N CYS A 634 10.27 -4.74 28.84
CA CYS A 634 10.11 -6.16 28.54
C CYS A 634 11.05 -6.55 27.41
N LEU A 635 11.57 -7.76 27.46
CA LEU A 635 12.39 -8.35 26.40
C LEU A 635 11.99 -9.80 26.18
N ILE A 636 11.69 -10.15 24.94
CA ILE A 636 11.41 -11.51 24.50
C ILE A 636 12.45 -11.98 23.47
N VAL A 637 12.77 -13.27 23.52
CA VAL A 637 13.66 -13.95 22.57
C VAL A 637 13.05 -15.25 22.04
N HIS A 638 13.52 -15.69 20.86
CA HIS A 638 13.32 -17.05 20.37
C HIS A 638 14.63 -17.72 19.93
N GLY A 639 14.65 -19.04 20.09
CA GLY A 639 15.73 -19.95 19.69
C GLY A 639 15.52 -20.66 18.36
N GLY A 640 14.44 -20.30 17.66
CA GLY A 640 14.10 -20.75 16.32
C GLY A 640 13.03 -21.84 16.25
N ALA A 641 12.18 -21.74 15.23
CA ALA A 641 11.03 -22.61 15.00
C ALA A 641 11.39 -23.76 14.05
N GLY A 642 10.99 -24.98 14.40
CA GLY A 642 11.17 -26.15 13.53
C GLY A 642 11.22 -27.46 14.30
N THR A 643 11.90 -28.44 13.72
CA THR A 643 12.18 -29.72 14.39
C THR A 643 13.39 -29.57 15.29
N ILE A 644 13.16 -29.55 16.61
CA ILE A 644 14.23 -29.53 17.63
C ILE A 644 14.42 -30.97 18.15
N PRO A 645 15.61 -31.59 18.02
CA PRO A 645 15.88 -32.91 18.59
C PRO A 645 15.73 -32.93 20.11
N ALA A 646 15.23 -34.04 20.66
CA ALA A 646 15.05 -34.18 22.10
C ALA A 646 16.33 -33.95 22.91
N SER A 647 17.48 -34.34 22.36
CA SER A 647 18.81 -34.11 22.95
C SER A 647 19.20 -32.64 23.07
N ARG A 648 18.60 -31.75 22.26
CA ARG A 648 18.90 -30.32 22.20
C ARG A 648 17.88 -29.45 22.91
N GLU A 649 16.72 -29.99 23.29
CA GLU A 649 15.63 -29.24 23.92
C GLU A 649 16.10 -28.49 25.19
N ALA A 650 16.76 -29.21 26.12
CA ALA A 650 17.21 -28.62 27.37
C ALA A 650 18.26 -27.51 27.17
N GLY A 651 19.22 -27.74 26.27
CA GLY A 651 20.24 -26.74 25.92
C GLY A 651 19.62 -25.48 25.31
N LYS A 652 18.68 -25.63 24.37
CA LYS A 652 17.95 -24.49 23.80
C LYS A 652 17.14 -23.71 24.82
N VAL A 653 16.43 -24.40 25.73
CA VAL A 653 15.66 -23.73 26.80
C VAL A 653 16.60 -22.97 27.74
N LYS A 654 17.73 -23.56 28.14
CA LYS A 654 18.77 -22.88 28.95
C LYS A 654 19.29 -21.63 28.22
N GLY A 655 19.61 -21.75 26.94
CA GLY A 655 20.14 -20.64 26.14
C GLY A 655 19.15 -19.48 25.95
N VAL A 656 17.87 -19.74 25.67
CA VAL A 656 16.87 -18.65 25.54
C VAL A 656 16.61 -17.95 26.87
N LYS A 657 16.59 -18.70 27.99
CA LYS A 657 16.49 -18.11 29.34
C LYS A 657 17.67 -17.19 29.60
N LYS A 658 18.90 -17.66 29.35
CA LYS A 658 20.10 -16.85 29.51
C LYS A 658 20.07 -15.59 28.63
N ALA A 659 19.67 -15.72 27.37
CA ALA A 659 19.57 -14.60 26.45
C ALA A 659 18.54 -13.55 26.91
N ALA A 660 17.38 -13.99 27.40
CA ALA A 660 16.37 -13.10 27.98
C ALA A 660 16.92 -12.36 29.21
N CYS A 661 17.58 -13.06 30.13
CA CYS A 661 18.15 -12.48 31.35
C CYS A 661 19.27 -11.47 31.07
N ASP A 662 20.28 -11.85 30.27
CA ASP A 662 21.39 -10.96 29.89
C ASP A 662 20.89 -9.75 29.09
N GLY A 663 19.90 -9.95 28.21
CA GLY A 663 19.26 -8.91 27.44
C GLY A 663 18.49 -7.93 28.32
N TYR A 664 17.65 -8.43 29.22
CA TYR A 664 16.86 -7.62 30.16
C TYR A 664 17.75 -6.85 31.13
N LYS A 665 18.81 -7.48 31.66
CA LYS A 665 19.82 -6.78 32.46
C LYS A 665 20.40 -5.58 31.70
N THR A 666 20.75 -5.77 30.42
CA THR A 666 21.24 -4.68 29.56
C THR A 666 20.17 -3.63 29.30
N LEU A 667 18.91 -4.03 29.15
CA LEU A 667 17.77 -3.13 28.98
C LEU A 667 17.64 -2.15 30.15
N ILE A 668 17.75 -2.67 31.38
CA ILE A 668 17.67 -1.87 32.61
C ILE A 668 18.94 -1.04 32.82
N GLU A 669 20.13 -1.60 32.63
CA GLU A 669 21.40 -0.89 32.87
C GLU A 669 21.66 0.23 31.86
N THR A 670 21.23 0.06 30.60
CA THR A 670 21.52 1.00 29.51
C THR A 670 20.34 1.85 29.09
N GLU A 671 19.14 1.54 29.60
CA GLU A 671 17.85 2.15 29.20
C GLU A 671 17.65 2.12 27.67
N SER A 672 18.10 1.06 27.00
CA SER A 672 18.21 1.03 25.54
C SER A 672 17.78 -0.29 24.94
N ALA A 673 16.57 -0.31 24.37
CA ALA A 673 16.02 -1.48 23.68
C ALA A 673 16.96 -2.04 22.60
N ILE A 674 17.61 -1.17 21.83
CA ILE A 674 18.53 -1.58 20.75
C ILE A 674 19.81 -2.26 21.26
N GLN A 675 20.27 -1.91 22.46
CA GLN A 675 21.41 -2.57 23.12
C GLN A 675 20.99 -3.91 23.72
N ALA A 676 19.79 -3.96 24.29
CA ALA A 676 19.23 -5.17 24.89
C ALA A 676 19.03 -6.28 23.86
N VAL A 677 18.42 -5.99 22.71
CA VAL A 677 18.22 -7.00 21.65
C VAL A 677 19.53 -7.45 21.01
N GLU A 678 20.51 -6.55 20.83
CA GLU A 678 21.86 -6.93 20.37
C GLU A 678 22.53 -7.86 21.38
N LYS A 679 22.46 -7.55 22.69
CA LYS A 679 23.04 -8.41 23.72
C LYS A 679 22.37 -9.78 23.76
N ALA A 680 21.05 -9.83 23.75
CA ALA A 680 20.29 -11.08 23.77
C ALA A 680 20.64 -11.98 22.58
N VAL A 681 20.72 -11.41 21.37
CA VAL A 681 21.11 -12.16 20.18
C VAL A 681 22.59 -12.55 20.22
N ASN A 682 23.50 -11.68 20.69
CA ASN A 682 24.92 -12.02 20.88
C ASN A 682 25.11 -13.24 21.81
N VAL A 683 24.28 -13.38 22.86
CA VAL A 683 24.33 -14.55 23.75
C VAL A 683 23.99 -15.82 22.97
N MET A 684 22.96 -15.79 22.13
CA MET A 684 22.58 -16.93 21.30
C MET A 684 23.55 -17.19 20.14
N GLU A 685 24.16 -16.15 19.56
CA GLU A 685 25.20 -16.29 18.52
C GLU A 685 26.48 -16.97 19.02
N LEU A 686 26.75 -16.96 20.33
CA LEU A 686 27.89 -17.68 20.91
C LEU A 686 27.59 -19.12 21.29
N ASP A 687 26.32 -19.49 21.33
CA ASP A 687 25.87 -20.75 21.87
C ASP A 687 25.63 -21.74 20.72
N GLU A 688 26.35 -22.86 20.74
CA GLU A 688 26.29 -23.91 19.71
C GLU A 688 24.89 -24.54 19.54
N TYR A 689 24.00 -24.35 20.54
CA TYR A 689 22.60 -24.79 20.48
C TYR A 689 21.73 -23.92 19.57
N PHE A 690 22.26 -22.84 18.98
CA PHE A 690 21.51 -21.97 18.09
C PHE A 690 22.13 -21.87 16.71
N ASN A 691 21.28 -21.81 15.69
CA ASN A 691 21.71 -21.68 14.31
C ASN A 691 21.96 -20.20 13.99
N ALA A 692 22.97 -19.62 14.65
CA ALA A 692 23.50 -18.28 14.42
C ALA A 692 24.91 -18.21 15.02
N GLY A 693 25.79 -17.37 14.46
CA GLY A 693 27.17 -17.25 14.94
C GLY A 693 27.91 -18.60 14.99
N TYR A 694 28.41 -18.96 16.18
CA TYR A 694 29.21 -20.15 16.47
C TYR A 694 28.47 -21.49 16.28
N GLY A 695 27.13 -21.52 16.29
CA GLY A 695 26.33 -22.73 16.06
C GLY A 695 25.67 -22.82 14.67
N SER A 696 26.07 -21.93 13.75
CA SER A 696 25.45 -21.83 12.42
C SER A 696 25.59 -23.10 11.60
N VAL A 697 24.51 -23.45 10.89
CA VAL A 697 24.50 -24.57 9.94
C VAL A 697 25.41 -24.31 8.74
N LEU A 698 25.79 -25.40 8.07
CA LEU A 698 26.72 -25.37 6.95
C LEU A 698 25.98 -25.32 5.60
N THR A 699 26.57 -24.61 4.64
CA THR A 699 26.22 -24.69 3.20
C THR A 699 26.58 -26.05 2.63
N SER A 700 26.12 -26.37 1.42
CA SER A 700 26.51 -27.59 0.69
C SER A 700 28.03 -27.76 0.53
N ASP A 701 28.79 -26.66 0.56
CA ASP A 701 30.26 -26.66 0.48
C ASP A 701 30.94 -26.75 1.85
N GLY A 702 30.14 -26.95 2.92
CA GLY A 702 30.62 -27.08 4.29
C GLY A 702 31.09 -25.75 4.89
N ILE A 703 30.59 -24.61 4.43
CA ILE A 703 30.98 -23.25 4.90
C ILE A 703 29.87 -22.68 5.80
N VAL A 704 30.24 -21.92 6.83
CA VAL A 704 29.30 -21.12 7.62
C VAL A 704 29.06 -19.79 6.92
N GLU A 705 27.81 -19.52 6.55
CA GLU A 705 27.36 -18.24 5.99
C GLU A 705 26.18 -17.71 6.78
N MET A 706 26.29 -16.49 7.28
CA MET A 706 25.30 -15.94 8.20
C MET A 706 24.65 -14.67 7.68
N ASP A 707 23.41 -14.47 8.09
CA ASP A 707 22.62 -13.27 7.83
C ASP A 707 22.11 -12.69 9.16
N ALA A 708 22.05 -11.37 9.29
CA ALA A 708 21.49 -10.71 10.47
C ALA A 708 20.91 -9.33 10.15
N SER A 709 19.88 -8.92 10.89
CA SER A 709 19.32 -7.57 10.83
C SER A 709 18.90 -7.06 12.20
N ILE A 710 18.98 -5.75 12.37
CA ILE A 710 18.57 -5.04 13.57
C ILE A 710 17.85 -3.75 13.20
N MET A 711 16.76 -3.41 13.90
CA MET A 711 15.92 -2.25 13.61
C MET A 711 15.48 -1.53 14.88
N CYS A 712 15.38 -0.20 14.80
CA CYS A 712 14.92 0.69 15.86
C CYS A 712 13.56 1.30 15.51
N GLY A 713 12.52 0.99 16.28
CA GLY A 713 11.13 1.37 16.01
C GLY A 713 10.87 2.87 16.11
N ARG A 714 11.69 3.60 16.88
CA ARG A 714 11.56 5.07 17.01
C ARG A 714 11.90 5.80 15.72
N THR A 715 12.93 5.33 15.02
CA THR A 715 13.49 6.03 13.84
C THR A 715 13.28 5.26 12.55
N LEU A 716 12.79 4.02 12.65
CA LEU A 716 12.74 3.03 11.58
C LEU A 716 14.10 2.86 10.89
N ASN A 717 15.19 3.22 11.57
CA ASN A 717 16.55 3.00 11.10
C ASN A 717 16.92 1.54 11.38
N PHE A 718 17.61 0.93 10.44
CA PHE A 718 18.00 -0.46 10.51
C PHE A 718 19.38 -0.69 9.90
N GLY A 719 19.92 -1.88 10.13
CA GLY A 719 21.12 -2.36 9.46
C GLY A 719 21.02 -3.86 9.25
N CYS A 720 21.49 -4.31 8.09
CA CYS A 720 21.45 -5.70 7.67
C CYS A 720 22.82 -6.11 7.13
N VAL A 721 23.19 -7.37 7.40
CA VAL A 721 24.30 -8.05 6.75
C VAL A 721 23.89 -9.42 6.27
N SER A 722 24.45 -9.84 5.14
CA SER A 722 24.21 -11.16 4.56
C SER A 722 25.46 -11.85 4.07
N LEU A 723 25.43 -13.17 4.03
CA LEU A 723 26.52 -14.00 3.51
C LEU A 723 27.87 -13.68 4.16
N VAL A 724 27.85 -13.27 5.44
CA VAL A 724 29.09 -12.97 6.17
C VAL A 724 29.68 -14.26 6.73
N THR A 725 31.00 -14.39 6.59
CA THR A 725 31.78 -15.53 7.10
C THR A 725 32.82 -15.05 8.10
N ASP A 726 33.18 -15.93 9.03
CA ASP A 726 34.27 -15.73 9.99
C ASP A 726 34.08 -14.49 10.91
N ILE A 727 32.84 -14.12 11.20
CA ILE A 727 32.48 -13.04 12.13
C ILE A 727 31.68 -13.65 13.26
N LEU A 728 32.16 -13.48 14.50
CA LEU A 728 31.52 -14.11 15.66
C LEU A 728 30.12 -13.56 15.94
N TYR A 729 29.91 -12.26 15.70
CA TYR A 729 28.66 -11.56 15.98
C TYR A 729 28.08 -10.83 14.75
N PRO A 730 27.42 -11.54 13.82
CA PRO A 730 26.73 -10.92 12.70
C PRO A 730 25.76 -9.81 13.12
N ILE A 731 25.01 -9.96 14.21
CA ILE A 731 24.05 -8.93 14.66
C ILE A 731 24.75 -7.63 15.08
N SER A 732 25.92 -7.74 15.72
CA SER A 732 26.72 -6.59 16.12
C SER A 732 27.27 -5.87 14.89
N LEU A 733 27.66 -6.60 13.84
CA LEU A 733 28.03 -6.00 12.56
C LEU A 733 26.84 -5.28 11.92
N ALA A 734 25.64 -5.88 11.93
CA ALA A 734 24.41 -5.25 11.44
C ALA A 734 24.13 -3.92 12.17
N ARG A 735 24.33 -3.87 13.50
CA ARG A 735 24.21 -2.63 14.29
C ARG A 735 25.26 -1.59 13.91
N ILE A 736 26.50 -2.02 13.60
CA ILE A 736 27.54 -1.11 13.13
C ILE A 736 27.19 -0.56 11.74
N VAL A 737 26.64 -1.39 10.83
CA VAL A 737 26.11 -0.93 9.53
C VAL A 737 25.03 0.13 9.75
N MET A 738 24.03 -0.15 10.59
CA MET A 738 22.95 0.79 10.92
C MET A 738 23.46 2.17 11.36
N ARG A 739 24.54 2.21 12.17
CA ARG A 739 25.06 3.42 12.81
C ARG A 739 26.13 4.15 12.01
N LYS A 740 27.02 3.42 11.34
CA LYS A 740 28.25 3.97 10.73
C LYS A 740 28.22 3.96 9.21
N SER A 741 27.27 3.27 8.59
CA SER A 741 27.08 3.26 7.14
C SER A 741 25.92 4.17 6.73
N LYS A 742 26.08 4.84 5.58
CA LYS A 742 24.95 5.49 4.89
C LYS A 742 24.02 4.46 4.25
N TYR A 743 24.57 3.31 3.84
CA TYR A 743 23.84 2.17 3.30
C TYR A 743 23.28 1.31 4.43
N LYS A 744 22.18 0.61 4.18
CA LYS A 744 21.48 -0.17 5.20
C LYS A 744 21.64 -1.68 5.08
N PHE A 745 22.11 -2.18 3.94
CA PHE A 745 22.29 -3.60 3.70
C PHE A 745 23.60 -3.86 2.93
N LEU A 746 24.50 -4.64 3.53
CA LEU A 746 25.78 -5.06 2.95
C LEU A 746 25.90 -6.58 2.94
N SER A 747 26.51 -7.16 1.91
CA SER A 747 26.72 -8.60 1.79
C SER A 747 28.17 -9.00 1.52
N GLU A 748 28.46 -10.29 1.79
CA GLU A 748 29.71 -11.00 1.49
C GLU A 748 30.98 -10.19 1.87
N GLU A 749 31.95 -10.12 0.95
CA GLU A 749 33.23 -9.45 1.12
C GLU A 749 33.07 -7.94 1.30
N GLY A 750 31.98 -7.36 0.77
CA GLY A 750 31.61 -5.97 1.02
C GLY A 750 31.34 -5.69 2.51
N ALA A 751 30.55 -6.56 3.15
CA ALA A 751 30.28 -6.51 4.58
C ALA A 751 31.52 -6.85 5.42
N ARG A 752 32.34 -7.84 5.03
CA ARG A 752 33.59 -8.18 5.73
C ARG A 752 34.62 -7.05 5.65
N ASN A 753 34.76 -6.41 4.50
CA ASN A 753 35.62 -5.23 4.36
C ASN A 753 35.15 -4.07 5.23
N PHE A 754 33.83 -3.86 5.31
CA PHE A 754 33.26 -2.88 6.24
C PHE A 754 33.57 -3.24 7.71
N ALA A 755 33.45 -4.52 8.06
CA ALA A 755 33.79 -5.04 9.39
C ALA A 755 35.25 -4.73 9.76
N ARG A 756 36.21 -5.09 8.89
CA ARG A 756 37.65 -4.80 9.08
C ARG A 756 37.93 -3.31 9.29
N ARG A 757 37.33 -2.44 8.47
CA ARG A 757 37.51 -0.98 8.58
C ARG A 757 36.98 -0.39 9.89
N HIS A 758 36.05 -1.07 10.54
CA HIS A 758 35.44 -0.62 11.80
C HIS A 758 35.93 -1.40 13.02
N GLY A 759 37.01 -2.18 12.88
CA GLY A 759 37.64 -2.90 13.98
C GLY A 759 36.86 -4.12 14.47
N VAL A 760 35.93 -4.64 13.65
CA VAL A 760 35.26 -5.92 13.94
C VAL A 760 36.22 -7.04 13.57
N GLY A 761 36.52 -7.91 14.54
CA GLY A 761 37.44 -9.03 14.36
C GLY A 761 36.92 -10.04 13.34
N ILE A 762 37.79 -10.43 12.41
CA ILE A 762 37.58 -11.57 11.51
C ILE A 762 38.38 -12.74 12.08
N LEU A 763 37.73 -13.89 12.26
CA LEU A 763 38.34 -15.08 12.83
C LEU A 763 39.42 -15.65 11.89
N HIS A 764 40.59 -15.95 12.46
CA HIS A 764 41.73 -16.53 11.75
C HIS A 764 42.34 -17.70 12.53
N PRO A 765 42.51 -18.90 11.91
CA PRO A 765 42.15 -19.24 10.52
C PRO A 765 40.62 -19.25 10.26
N PRO A 766 40.17 -19.15 9.00
CA PRO A 766 38.75 -19.26 8.63
C PRO A 766 38.12 -20.59 9.07
N GLY A 767 36.80 -20.60 9.25
CA GLY A 767 36.03 -21.81 9.60
C GLY A 767 35.98 -22.15 11.09
N GLN A 768 36.39 -21.23 11.97
CA GLN A 768 36.31 -21.40 13.44
C GLN A 768 34.88 -21.43 14.00
N LEU A 769 33.88 -21.11 13.18
CA LEU A 769 32.46 -21.15 13.57
C LEU A 769 31.84 -22.54 13.35
N LYS A 770 32.62 -23.53 12.91
CA LYS A 770 32.14 -24.91 12.78
C LYS A 770 32.22 -25.61 14.13
N THR A 771 31.20 -26.39 14.43
CA THR A 771 31.13 -27.27 15.60
C THR A 771 31.15 -28.73 15.16
N ASP A 772 31.47 -29.63 16.08
CA ASP A 772 31.39 -31.07 15.83
C ASP A 772 29.95 -31.45 15.41
N TYR A 773 28.95 -30.90 16.10
CA TYR A 773 27.54 -31.12 15.79
C TYR A 773 27.17 -30.70 14.36
N THR A 774 27.54 -29.48 13.93
CA THR A 774 27.20 -28.97 12.59
C THR A 774 27.95 -29.73 11.49
N THR A 775 29.16 -30.19 11.77
CA THR A 775 29.97 -31.01 10.86
C THR A 775 29.39 -32.41 10.71
N ASP A 776 29.08 -33.09 11.81
CA ASP A 776 28.47 -34.42 11.80
C ASP A 776 27.09 -34.40 11.13
N PHE A 777 26.31 -33.36 11.39
CA PHE A 777 25.03 -33.13 10.75
C PHE A 777 25.14 -33.05 9.23
N MET A 778 26.07 -32.23 8.72
CA MET A 778 26.31 -32.11 7.29
C MET A 778 26.77 -33.43 6.67
N GLN A 779 27.65 -34.16 7.34
CA GLN A 779 28.11 -35.47 6.85
C GLN A 779 26.94 -36.46 6.74
N ASN A 780 26.03 -36.47 7.71
CA ASN A 780 24.81 -37.27 7.67
C ASN A 780 23.86 -36.83 6.55
N PHE A 781 23.71 -35.53 6.31
CA PHE A 781 22.91 -34.99 5.22
C PHE A 781 23.44 -35.45 3.85
N ILE A 782 24.75 -35.33 3.62
CA ILE A 782 25.41 -35.80 2.38
C ILE A 782 25.19 -37.30 2.18
N ASN A 783 25.36 -38.11 3.24
CA ASN A 783 25.14 -39.55 3.19
C ASN A 783 23.69 -39.91 2.79
N LEU A 784 22.70 -39.21 3.36
CA LEU A 784 21.29 -39.39 3.03
C LEU A 784 20.96 -38.99 1.59
N GLN A 785 21.54 -37.89 1.09
CA GLN A 785 21.36 -37.49 -0.31
C GLN A 785 21.89 -38.54 -1.31
N HIS A 786 23.05 -39.14 -1.03
CA HIS A 786 23.60 -40.23 -1.85
C HIS A 786 22.70 -41.48 -1.84
N LEU A 787 22.13 -41.83 -0.68
CA LEU A 787 21.21 -42.96 -0.51
C LEU A 787 19.86 -42.75 -1.22
N ALA A 788 19.36 -41.52 -1.28
CA ALA A 788 18.11 -41.21 -1.97
C ALA A 788 18.28 -41.18 -3.50
N SER A 789 19.41 -40.67 -3.97
CA SER A 789 19.77 -40.65 -5.39
C SER A 789 19.89 -42.05 -6.01
N SER A 790 20.09 -43.09 -5.18
CA SER A 790 20.21 -44.49 -5.60
C SER A 790 18.90 -45.30 -5.52
N ASN A 791 17.84 -44.82 -4.85
CA ASN A 791 16.61 -45.58 -4.58
C ASN A 791 15.29 -44.93 -5.04
N GLY A 792 15.34 -43.80 -5.76
CA GLY A 792 14.17 -43.20 -6.39
C GLY A 792 13.02 -42.81 -5.44
N ARG A 793 13.30 -42.54 -4.16
CA ARG A 793 12.29 -42.13 -3.15
C ARG A 793 12.52 -40.69 -2.67
N ASN A 794 11.40 -39.98 -2.53
CA ASN A 794 11.17 -38.55 -2.19
C ASN A 794 12.30 -37.79 -1.48
N GLN A 795 12.82 -36.77 -2.17
CA GLN A 795 13.68 -35.71 -1.60
C GLN A 795 13.02 -34.98 -0.41
N GLU A 796 11.69 -34.88 -0.36
CA GLU A 796 10.93 -34.24 0.73
C GLU A 796 11.19 -34.89 2.11
N LYS A 797 11.34 -36.22 2.17
CA LYS A 797 11.63 -36.93 3.43
C LYS A 797 13.05 -36.74 3.93
N ILE A 798 13.97 -36.36 3.04
CA ILE A 798 15.34 -35.99 3.44
C ILE A 798 15.25 -34.63 4.10
N PHE A 799 14.58 -33.66 3.46
CA PHE A 799 14.40 -32.28 3.97
C PHE A 799 13.73 -32.23 5.35
N GLU A 800 12.69 -33.04 5.58
CA GLU A 800 12.07 -33.20 6.92
C GLU A 800 13.00 -33.84 7.96
N ALA A 801 14.00 -34.62 7.52
CA ALA A 801 15.00 -35.26 8.37
C ALA A 801 16.25 -34.38 8.61
N VAL A 802 16.42 -33.27 7.88
CA VAL A 802 17.52 -32.30 8.07
C VAL A 802 17.10 -31.34 9.18
N GLY A 803 17.51 -31.69 10.40
CA GLY A 803 17.26 -30.97 11.64
C GLY A 803 17.59 -29.47 11.68
N GLU A 804 16.89 -28.80 12.62
CA GLU A 804 17.08 -27.44 13.13
C GLU A 804 17.28 -26.28 12.14
N THR A 805 16.16 -25.82 11.59
CA THR A 805 16.01 -24.46 11.04
C THR A 805 15.85 -23.44 12.17
N GLY A 806 16.92 -23.15 12.90
CA GLY A 806 16.82 -22.40 14.16
C GLY A 806 17.24 -20.94 14.14
N THR A 807 16.67 -20.05 13.30
CA THR A 807 16.93 -18.59 13.38
C THR A 807 16.67 -18.08 14.79
N VAL A 808 17.53 -17.21 15.31
CA VAL A 808 17.35 -16.57 16.62
C VAL A 808 16.93 -15.13 16.49
N GLY A 809 16.26 -14.62 17.51
CA GLY A 809 15.85 -13.22 17.50
C GLY A 809 15.33 -12.75 18.83
N ALA A 810 15.21 -11.43 18.94
CA ALA A 810 14.85 -10.72 20.14
C ALA A 810 14.05 -9.45 19.83
N VAL A 811 13.05 -9.15 20.65
CA VAL A 811 12.29 -7.90 20.65
C VAL A 811 12.34 -7.31 22.05
N ALA A 812 12.51 -5.99 22.17
CA ALA A 812 12.50 -5.31 23.47
C ALA A 812 11.79 -3.97 23.41
N ILE A 813 11.20 -3.56 24.53
CA ILE A 813 10.65 -2.22 24.78
C ILE A 813 11.34 -1.61 26.00
N ASP A 814 11.86 -0.39 25.88
CA ASP A 814 12.48 0.33 27.00
C ASP A 814 11.48 1.17 27.81
N LEU A 815 11.94 1.73 28.94
CA LEU A 815 11.12 2.57 29.84
C LEU A 815 10.46 3.78 29.14
N LEU A 816 11.04 4.24 28.03
CA LEU A 816 10.54 5.37 27.25
C LEU A 816 9.58 4.92 26.14
N GLY A 817 9.24 3.63 26.08
CA GLY A 817 8.41 3.02 25.05
C GLY A 817 9.10 2.89 23.69
N ASN A 818 10.44 2.91 23.62
CA ASN A 818 11.12 2.61 22.36
C ASN A 818 11.26 1.11 22.16
N ILE A 819 10.90 0.67 20.96
CA ILE A 819 10.97 -0.73 20.56
C ILE A 819 12.20 -0.94 19.70
N ALA A 820 12.85 -2.09 19.87
CA ALA A 820 13.88 -2.58 18.97
C ALA A 820 13.70 -4.07 18.68
N VAL A 821 14.20 -4.50 17.54
CA VAL A 821 14.21 -5.92 17.15
C VAL A 821 15.55 -6.30 16.52
N ALA A 822 15.97 -7.54 16.76
CA ALA A 822 17.18 -8.15 16.21
C ALA A 822 16.90 -9.59 15.79
N THR A 823 17.40 -10.02 14.64
CA THR A 823 17.26 -11.41 14.16
C THR A 823 18.57 -11.84 13.48
N SER A 824 19.03 -13.06 13.72
CA SER A 824 20.27 -13.63 13.19
C SER A 824 20.13 -15.11 12.84
N THR A 825 20.79 -15.56 11.77
CA THR A 825 20.68 -16.94 11.29
C THR A 825 21.94 -17.42 10.55
N GLY A 826 22.23 -18.72 10.64
CA GLY A 826 23.10 -19.45 9.72
C GLY A 826 22.38 -19.92 8.45
N GLY A 827 21.07 -19.70 8.34
CA GLY A 827 20.23 -20.12 7.20
C GLY A 827 19.72 -21.55 7.33
N ILE A 828 19.58 -22.26 6.21
CA ILE A 828 19.09 -23.65 6.17
C ILE A 828 20.28 -24.59 5.94
N GLY A 829 20.32 -25.72 6.66
CA GLY A 829 21.39 -26.71 6.50
C GLY A 829 21.42 -27.29 5.09
N GLY A 830 22.61 -27.36 4.48
CA GLY A 830 22.75 -27.80 3.09
C GLY A 830 22.32 -26.77 2.04
N LYS A 831 22.09 -25.50 2.44
CA LYS A 831 21.78 -24.43 1.49
C LYS A 831 22.89 -24.28 0.45
N LEU A 832 22.51 -23.84 -0.75
CA LEU A 832 23.51 -23.40 -1.73
C LEU A 832 24.30 -22.22 -1.15
N HIS A 833 25.58 -22.17 -1.48
CA HIS A 833 26.40 -20.99 -1.24
C HIS A 833 25.72 -19.75 -1.83
N GLY A 834 25.71 -18.64 -1.08
CA GLY A 834 25.10 -17.39 -1.52
C GLY A 834 23.59 -17.29 -1.32
N ARG A 835 22.90 -18.28 -0.73
CA ARG A 835 21.46 -18.17 -0.40
C ARG A 835 21.22 -17.17 0.72
N ILE A 836 20.36 -16.18 0.46
CA ILE A 836 19.90 -15.18 1.43
C ILE A 836 18.48 -15.53 1.91
N GLY A 837 18.26 -15.57 3.23
CA GLY A 837 16.94 -15.86 3.82
C GLY A 837 16.07 -14.63 4.07
N ASP A 838 15.03 -14.79 4.89
CA ASP A 838 14.12 -13.74 5.38
C ASP A 838 14.76 -12.81 6.40
N THR A 839 15.67 -13.35 7.23
CA THR A 839 16.29 -12.66 8.37
C THR A 839 16.85 -11.27 8.04
N PRO A 840 17.61 -11.06 6.94
CA PRO A 840 18.14 -9.76 6.58
C PRO A 840 17.16 -8.90 5.75
N ILE A 841 15.96 -9.41 5.44
CA ILE A 841 14.95 -8.72 4.63
C ILE A 841 13.95 -8.03 5.57
N ILE A 842 14.11 -6.72 5.72
CA ILE A 842 13.20 -5.89 6.55
C ILE A 842 11.77 -6.04 6.05
N GLY A 843 10.86 -6.32 6.98
CA GLY A 843 9.46 -6.62 6.71
C GLY A 843 9.16 -8.11 6.56
N CYS A 844 10.18 -8.96 6.40
CA CYS A 844 10.02 -10.42 6.37
C CYS A 844 10.50 -11.03 7.69
N GLY A 845 11.81 -11.05 7.93
CA GLY A 845 12.43 -11.60 9.13
C GLY A 845 12.31 -10.70 10.36
N THR A 846 12.42 -9.39 10.13
CA THR A 846 12.62 -8.37 11.16
C THR A 846 11.85 -7.11 10.82
N TYR A 847 11.00 -6.63 11.74
CA TYR A 847 10.37 -5.32 11.60
C TYR A 847 9.95 -4.74 12.95
N CYS A 848 10.02 -3.41 13.11
CA CYS A 848 9.39 -2.75 14.26
C CYS A 848 9.03 -1.29 13.97
N ASP A 849 7.96 -0.82 14.61
CA ASP A 849 7.52 0.57 14.68
C ASP A 849 7.04 0.86 16.11
N ASN A 850 7.55 1.92 16.74
CA ASN A 850 7.16 2.32 18.09
C ASN A 850 5.64 2.54 18.23
N LYS A 851 4.91 2.82 17.15
CA LYS A 851 3.46 3.00 17.17
C LYS A 851 2.71 1.70 17.42
N PHE A 852 3.25 0.57 16.99
CA PHE A 852 2.51 -0.70 16.92
C PHE A 852 3.21 -1.81 17.71
N GLY A 853 4.45 -2.13 17.37
CA GLY A 853 5.15 -3.27 17.94
C GLY A 853 6.45 -3.62 17.22
N GLY A 854 7.08 -4.71 17.66
CA GLY A 854 8.24 -5.32 17.00
C GLY A 854 8.06 -6.82 16.85
N ILE A 855 8.47 -7.36 15.70
CA ILE A 855 8.31 -8.76 15.32
C ILE A 855 9.66 -9.31 14.85
N SER A 856 10.07 -10.43 15.46
CA SER A 856 11.15 -11.28 14.97
C SER A 856 10.58 -12.64 14.59
N SER A 857 10.84 -13.06 13.34
CA SER A 857 10.28 -14.29 12.78
C SER A 857 11.34 -15.38 12.55
N THR A 858 10.87 -16.62 12.48
CA THR A 858 11.70 -17.81 12.30
C THR A 858 10.92 -18.92 11.58
N GLY A 859 11.60 -19.71 10.75
CA GLY A 859 10.99 -20.78 9.97
C GLY A 859 11.65 -20.94 8.62
N HIS A 860 10.87 -21.37 7.62
CA HIS A 860 11.37 -21.51 6.25
C HIS A 860 11.47 -20.13 5.57
N GLY A 861 12.68 -19.57 5.51
CA GLY A 861 12.88 -18.18 5.08
C GLY A 861 12.27 -17.79 3.73
N ASP A 862 12.31 -18.68 2.73
CA ASP A 862 11.71 -18.42 1.42
C ASP A 862 10.18 -18.23 1.50
N ILE A 863 9.51 -18.92 2.43
CA ILE A 863 8.06 -18.75 2.64
C ILE A 863 7.78 -17.47 3.41
N LEU A 864 8.57 -17.18 4.46
CA LEU A 864 8.47 -15.94 5.24
C LEU A 864 8.67 -14.69 4.36
N MET A 865 9.56 -14.76 3.38
CA MET A 865 9.76 -13.70 2.39
C MET A 865 8.53 -13.46 1.53
N ARG A 866 7.91 -14.51 0.99
CA ARG A 866 6.70 -14.38 0.18
C ARG A 866 5.54 -13.82 0.99
N ALA A 867 5.43 -14.20 2.26
CA ALA A 867 4.40 -13.72 3.16
C ALA A 867 4.64 -12.29 3.68
N CYS A 868 5.87 -11.77 3.58
CA CYS A 868 6.31 -10.57 4.31
C CYS A 868 5.81 -10.55 5.77
N LEU A 869 6.00 -11.69 6.46
CA LEU A 869 5.27 -12.02 7.70
C LEU A 869 5.36 -10.94 8.77
N ALA A 870 6.56 -10.44 9.08
CA ALA A 870 6.75 -9.44 10.11
C ALA A 870 6.02 -8.12 9.80
N HIS A 871 5.98 -7.70 8.52
CA HIS A 871 5.25 -6.51 8.12
C HIS A 871 3.74 -6.74 8.11
N ASP A 872 3.26 -7.91 7.66
CA ASP A 872 1.83 -8.23 7.66
C ASP A 872 1.22 -8.14 9.06
N VAL A 873 1.90 -8.66 10.08
CA VAL A 873 1.46 -8.52 11.49
C VAL A 873 1.30 -7.04 11.87
N ILE A 874 2.28 -6.18 11.55
CA ILE A 874 2.19 -4.74 11.84
C ILE A 874 1.06 -4.07 11.06
N LYS A 875 0.88 -4.41 9.78
CA LYS A 875 -0.19 -3.84 8.94
C LYS A 875 -1.57 -4.24 9.41
N ARG A 876 -1.74 -5.45 9.93
CA ARG A 876 -2.98 -5.88 10.60
C ARG A 876 -3.27 -5.07 11.85
N MET A 877 -2.26 -4.83 12.68
CA MET A 877 -2.41 -3.97 13.85
C MET A 877 -2.75 -2.52 13.44
N GLU A 878 -2.14 -2.02 12.37
CA GLU A 878 -2.32 -0.65 11.89
C GLU A 878 -3.66 -0.43 11.18
N TYR A 879 -4.01 -1.27 10.21
CA TYR A 879 -5.15 -1.07 9.32
C TYR A 879 -6.42 -1.76 9.81
N LEU A 880 -6.30 -2.89 10.49
CA LEU A 880 -7.46 -3.64 11.02
C LEU A 880 -7.68 -3.42 12.52
N ASN A 881 -6.80 -2.67 13.20
CA ASN A 881 -6.81 -2.48 14.65
C ASN A 881 -6.82 -3.82 15.43
N GLU A 882 -6.22 -4.86 14.86
CA GLU A 882 -6.05 -6.15 15.55
C GLU A 882 -5.05 -5.97 16.72
N ASN A 883 -5.29 -6.67 17.84
CA ASN A 883 -4.24 -6.79 18.85
C ASN A 883 -3.15 -7.74 18.36
N ILE A 884 -1.97 -7.69 18.99
CA ILE A 884 -0.79 -8.41 18.52
C ILE A 884 -1.01 -9.92 18.43
N GLN A 885 -1.74 -10.53 19.37
CA GLN A 885 -2.03 -11.97 19.33
C GLN A 885 -2.93 -12.35 18.15
N ILE A 886 -3.99 -11.58 17.88
CA ILE A 886 -4.90 -11.82 16.74
C ILE A 886 -4.18 -11.58 15.41
N ALA A 887 -3.44 -10.49 15.31
CA ALA A 887 -2.65 -10.14 14.13
C ALA A 887 -1.65 -11.25 13.77
N SER A 888 -0.91 -11.73 14.78
CA SER A 888 0.06 -12.82 14.65
C SER A 888 -0.57 -14.13 14.19
N GLN A 889 -1.69 -14.51 14.81
CA GLN A 889 -2.45 -15.70 14.47
C GLN A 889 -2.97 -15.66 13.02
N ASN A 890 -3.56 -14.54 12.62
CA ASN A 890 -4.14 -14.39 11.29
C ASN A 890 -3.06 -14.32 10.20
N ALA A 891 -2.00 -13.53 10.40
CA ALA A 891 -0.87 -13.46 9.46
C ALA A 891 -0.21 -14.83 9.27
N SER A 892 0.04 -15.54 10.37
CA SER A 892 0.64 -16.87 10.33
C SER A 892 -0.28 -17.93 9.74
N LYS A 893 -1.61 -17.76 9.87
CA LYS A 893 -2.61 -18.62 9.24
C LYS A 893 -2.66 -18.39 7.73
N ASN A 894 -2.64 -17.14 7.28
CA ASN A 894 -2.53 -16.80 5.85
C ASN A 894 -1.25 -17.40 5.27
N MET A 895 -0.13 -17.30 5.98
CA MET A 895 1.12 -17.93 5.55
C MET A 895 0.97 -19.46 5.34
N LEU A 896 0.26 -20.12 6.25
CA LEU A 896 0.00 -21.56 6.17
C LEU A 896 -0.96 -21.91 5.03
N THR A 897 -2.01 -21.12 4.80
CA THR A 897 -3.01 -21.40 3.75
C THR A 897 -2.47 -21.10 2.35
N ASP A 898 -1.76 -19.99 2.22
CA ASP A 898 -1.45 -19.40 0.91
C ASP A 898 -0.10 -19.90 0.40
N PHE A 899 0.87 -20.12 1.29
CA PHE A 899 2.22 -20.58 0.93
C PHE A 899 2.57 -21.98 1.46
N LYS A 900 1.65 -22.64 2.18
CA LYS A 900 1.85 -23.97 2.80
C LYS A 900 3.08 -24.03 3.71
N GLY A 901 3.45 -22.89 4.31
CA GLY A 901 4.64 -22.77 5.15
C GLY A 901 4.37 -22.94 6.64
N THR A 902 5.39 -23.39 7.35
CA THR A 902 5.41 -23.37 8.82
C THR A 902 6.51 -22.45 9.34
N GLY A 903 6.28 -21.84 10.49
CA GLY A 903 7.23 -20.94 11.14
C GLY A 903 6.74 -20.50 12.51
N GLY A 904 7.30 -19.43 13.03
CA GLY A 904 6.92 -18.79 14.28
C GLY A 904 7.44 -17.37 14.40
N VAL A 905 6.91 -16.66 15.36
CA VAL A 905 7.18 -15.26 15.65
C VAL A 905 7.17 -15.04 17.16
N VAL A 906 8.05 -14.15 17.62
CA VAL A 906 7.95 -13.52 18.94
C VAL A 906 7.86 -12.02 18.78
N GLU A 907 7.04 -11.42 19.63
CA GLU A 907 6.50 -10.10 19.35
C GLU A 907 6.21 -9.34 20.65
N LEU A 908 6.35 -8.02 20.58
CA LEU A 908 5.96 -7.07 21.63
C LEU A 908 5.17 -5.92 21.00
N ASP A 909 4.05 -5.53 21.61
CA ASP A 909 3.31 -4.33 21.19
C ASP A 909 3.84 -3.06 21.87
N CYS A 910 3.34 -1.89 21.45
CA CYS A 910 3.73 -0.58 22.00
C CYS A 910 3.30 -0.33 23.45
N LYS A 911 2.61 -1.29 24.09
CA LYS A 911 2.21 -1.27 25.50
C LYS A 911 2.98 -2.30 26.33
N GLY A 912 3.88 -3.08 25.72
CA GLY A 912 4.64 -4.14 26.37
C GLY A 912 3.94 -5.50 26.41
N ASN A 913 2.79 -5.68 25.73
CA ASN A 913 2.15 -6.98 25.69
C ASN A 913 2.96 -7.94 24.81
N VAL A 914 3.25 -9.13 25.35
CA VAL A 914 4.00 -10.19 24.69
C VAL A 914 3.07 -11.10 23.88
N SER A 915 3.54 -11.53 22.70
CA SER A 915 2.91 -12.57 21.90
C SER A 915 3.95 -13.57 21.39
N VAL A 916 3.59 -14.85 21.44
CA VAL A 916 4.36 -15.96 20.91
C VAL A 916 3.43 -16.84 20.10
N PHE A 917 3.69 -16.97 18.80
CA PHE A 917 2.90 -17.81 17.93
C PHE A 917 3.80 -18.63 17.01
N PHE A 918 3.47 -19.92 16.83
CA PHE A 918 4.19 -20.76 15.89
C PHE A 918 3.32 -21.91 15.37
N THR A 919 3.44 -22.18 14.08
CA THR A 919 2.79 -23.31 13.39
C THR A 919 3.67 -24.55 13.37
N SER A 920 5.00 -24.39 13.52
CA SER A 920 5.97 -25.48 13.61
C SER A 920 5.71 -26.43 14.80
N GLN A 921 6.45 -27.54 14.88
CA GLN A 921 6.32 -28.47 16.00
C GLN A 921 6.77 -27.84 17.34
N ARG A 922 7.87 -27.10 17.31
CA ARG A 922 8.52 -26.53 18.49
C ARG A 922 9.17 -25.20 18.15
N MET A 923 9.25 -24.33 19.15
CA MET A 923 10.01 -23.09 19.12
C MET A 923 10.40 -22.75 20.55
N ALA A 924 11.71 -22.80 20.87
CA ALA A 924 12.17 -22.36 22.19
C ALA A 924 12.02 -20.84 22.28
N TRP A 925 11.48 -20.35 23.39
CA TRP A 925 11.31 -18.91 23.64
C TRP A 925 11.42 -18.61 25.13
N ALA A 926 11.81 -17.38 25.43
CA ALA A 926 11.76 -16.84 26.79
C ALA A 926 11.54 -15.32 26.76
N TYR A 927 10.85 -14.78 27.76
CA TYR A 927 10.80 -13.34 27.97
C TYR A 927 10.94 -13.02 29.45
N GLN A 928 11.49 -11.84 29.73
CA GLN A 928 11.58 -11.32 31.09
C GLN A 928 10.85 -9.97 31.17
N GLU A 929 10.04 -9.86 32.21
CA GLU A 929 9.44 -8.62 32.69
C GLU A 929 9.64 -8.56 34.21
N GLU A 930 10.10 -7.43 34.71
CA GLU A 930 10.44 -7.26 36.14
C GLU A 930 11.35 -8.38 36.68
N LEU A 931 10.84 -9.14 37.66
CA LEU A 931 11.49 -10.27 38.33
C LEU A 931 10.96 -11.63 37.85
N SER A 932 10.07 -11.65 36.85
CA SER A 932 9.48 -12.87 36.31
C SER A 932 10.13 -13.24 34.98
N LEU A 933 10.64 -14.47 34.92
CA LEU A 933 11.13 -15.08 33.68
C LEU A 933 10.12 -16.12 33.19
N HIS A 934 9.61 -15.90 31.99
CA HIS A 934 8.68 -16.79 31.32
C HIS A 934 9.37 -17.52 30.16
N TYR A 935 9.00 -18.78 29.92
CA TYR A 935 9.60 -19.57 28.84
C TYR A 935 8.70 -20.72 28.37
N GLY A 936 9.02 -21.27 27.20
CA GLY A 936 8.33 -22.42 26.62
C GLY A 936 9.07 -23.00 25.41
N ILE A 937 8.61 -24.17 24.94
CA ILE A 937 9.16 -24.81 23.73
C ILE A 937 8.10 -25.50 22.87
N LYS A 938 7.06 -26.10 23.46
CA LYS A 938 5.92 -26.70 22.75
C LYS A 938 4.74 -25.74 22.70
N LYS A 939 3.80 -26.03 21.80
CA LYS A 939 2.56 -25.25 21.71
C LYS A 939 1.83 -25.29 23.05
N ASN A 940 1.42 -24.12 23.52
CA ASN A 940 0.76 -23.90 24.81
C ASN A 940 1.64 -24.14 26.06
N ASP A 941 2.94 -24.39 25.91
CA ASP A 941 3.85 -24.32 27.05
C ASP A 941 3.91 -22.86 27.51
N HIS A 942 3.73 -22.62 28.80
CA HIS A 942 4.04 -21.34 29.45
C HIS A 942 4.47 -21.65 30.88
N PHE A 943 5.76 -21.56 31.11
CA PHE A 943 6.36 -21.71 32.44
C PHE A 943 6.78 -20.34 32.94
N GLU A 944 6.70 -20.14 34.26
CA GLU A 944 7.12 -18.92 34.94
C GLU A 944 8.05 -19.31 36.11
N GLN A 945 9.10 -18.53 36.32
CA GLN A 945 10.01 -18.66 37.45
C GLN A 945 10.47 -17.28 37.89
N ASN A 946 10.77 -17.12 39.18
CA ASN A 946 11.38 -15.90 39.68
C ASN A 946 12.86 -15.83 39.24
N ILE A 947 13.36 -14.64 38.96
CA ILE A 947 14.74 -14.44 38.52
C ILE A 947 15.77 -14.77 39.61
N ASP A 948 15.45 -14.55 40.89
CA ASP A 948 16.35 -14.82 42.01
C ASP A 948 16.63 -16.33 42.10
N ASP A 949 15.61 -17.17 41.92
CA ASP A 949 15.73 -18.63 41.88
C ASP A 949 16.56 -19.12 40.68
N TYR A 950 16.60 -18.36 39.58
CA TYR A 950 17.40 -18.68 38.40
C TYR A 950 18.88 -18.37 38.59
N ILE A 951 19.18 -17.20 39.18
CA ILE A 951 20.55 -16.76 39.44
C ILE A 951 21.23 -17.73 40.41
N ASP A 952 20.54 -18.17 41.46
CA ASP A 952 21.08 -19.12 42.43
C ASP A 952 21.44 -20.48 41.79
N LEU A 953 20.70 -20.93 40.77
CA LEU A 953 21.00 -22.16 40.03
C LEU A 953 22.16 -22.01 39.02
N GLU A 954 22.31 -20.83 38.39
CA GLU A 954 23.42 -20.57 37.43
C GLU A 954 24.78 -20.36 38.12
N TYR A 955 24.80 -20.00 39.40
CA TYR A 955 26.05 -19.90 40.18
C TYR A 955 26.53 -21.24 40.77
N GLU A 956 25.67 -22.27 40.78
CA GLU A 956 26.04 -23.64 41.22
C GLU A 956 26.57 -24.56 40.09
N GLU A 957 26.21 -24.30 38.82
CA GLU A 957 26.69 -25.00 37.61
C GLU A 957 27.87 -24.29 36.92
#